data_AF-A0A1F8KD38-F1
#
_entry.id   AF-A0A1F8KD38-F1
#
_cell.length_a   1.000
_cell.length_b   1.000
_cell.length_c   1.000
_cell.angle_alpha   90.00
_cell.angle_beta   90.00
_cell.angle_gamma   90.00
#
_symmetry.space_group_name_H-M   'P 1'
#
loop_
_entity.id
_entity.type
_entity.pdbx_description
1 polymer ?
#
loop_
_entity_poly.entity_id
_entity_poly.type
_entity_poly.pdbx_seq_one_letter_code
_entity_poly.pdbx_strand_id
1 'polypeptide(L)'
;MTRLTKILHLLLTSVILLSGCAPTAGLTPTSTVPAGQTSLTSTPDPTQPRPTPEFTSSPTPDYSPTPDLRLKPEQWQDWPIIPEISPRAIQIYEQGLALGNDLHAFSKVGDCQSIPEAFLGIYDKPGQYDLTDQYQYLQETIDYYAGSFGRESQSVRGGFNAASVLLPLWADPNACSSGETPLECEIRLHKPSMVIVSLEVWYEGRSPETYAGYTRQIIEYAISRGVLPILVTKADNMEGDNSINLTVAQLAYEYDIPMWNFWRAVQPLTDHGIDWARDSEGFHITVAAWNMRSFTALQVLDALRRRLAGGGMVTPVVSGTQAVQTPDPAFTPAPAASLPYSQAQPFTTASESVPDILFDLTRRGLDFSEKLGIYRGDMNGTDWYALASAGYSLLDISADGTRALMRFSNELYSLNLADASRTLLTDQLVTSDLQPAFFLPSGQVAAILKDGENFIYLISTQDATRTRLSIAGERPIELIPARYAEMIYWNQGSCDLANTCTVEKLFSTGVAGGPAVAVPYLGRLSVSSDGTLAFLQSSDDTWNDLTLVKGQETKNLYVPGNRLIDMAWSPDGSTLALSTVTVSDYSGKITENFHTLVTWPGVSKSLNLSEGKVTEKLVWSPDGKSLLVMRRVEAEAGYGLNFNLVDINSNAVLPGGFSLTSGQYLGLPLLFWLER
;
A
#
# COMPACT_ATOMS: atom_id res chain seq x y z
N MET A 1 -55.13 -35.38 13.52
CA MET A 1 -54.16 -36.26 12.83
C MET A 1 -52.76 -35.69 13.11
N THR A 2 -52.16 -35.98 14.26
CA THR A 2 -51.11 -37.02 14.49
C THR A 2 -49.87 -36.80 13.62
N ARG A 3 -48.63 -36.60 14.10
CA ARG A 3 -47.91 -36.75 15.39
C ARG A 3 -46.59 -35.96 15.21
N LEU A 4 -46.07 -35.19 16.17
CA LEU A 4 -45.29 -35.63 17.33
C LEU A 4 -44.05 -36.47 16.94
N THR A 5 -42.83 -35.89 16.92
CA THR A 5 -41.62 -36.44 17.59
C THR A 5 -40.33 -35.64 17.32
N LYS A 6 -39.52 -35.50 18.39
CA LYS A 6 -38.07 -35.22 18.46
C LYS A 6 -37.60 -33.76 18.62
N ILE A 7 -38.02 -33.19 19.76
CA ILE A 7 -37.11 -32.48 20.68
C ILE A 7 -36.21 -33.53 21.35
N LEU A 8 -35.00 -33.11 21.72
CA LEU A 8 -34.00 -33.79 22.57
C LEU A 8 -32.87 -34.44 21.76
N HIS A 9 -31.70 -33.77 21.70
CA HIS A 9 -30.33 -34.32 21.79
C HIS A 9 -29.30 -33.25 21.41
N LEU A 10 -28.77 -32.49 22.38
CA LEU A 10 -27.34 -32.18 22.48
C LEU A 10 -27.05 -31.44 23.81
N LEU A 11 -26.98 -32.19 24.90
CA LEU A 11 -26.30 -31.78 26.14
C LEU A 11 -26.06 -33.03 26.99
N LEU A 12 -24.83 -33.14 27.51
CA LEU A 12 -24.24 -34.19 28.35
C LEU A 12 -23.92 -35.53 27.67
N THR A 13 -22.61 -35.78 27.49
CA THR A 13 -21.92 -36.88 28.20
C THR A 13 -20.41 -36.67 28.19
N SER A 14 -19.90 -36.30 29.36
CA SER A 14 -18.51 -36.30 29.78
C SER A 14 -18.07 -37.71 30.22
N VAL A 15 -16.80 -38.07 29.97
CA VAL A 15 -15.87 -38.79 30.91
C VAL A 15 -16.14 -40.34 30.96
N ILE A 16 -15.23 -41.33 30.82
CA ILE A 16 -13.80 -41.62 31.15
C ILE A 16 -13.40 -42.91 30.32
N LEU A 17 -12.17 -43.23 29.83
CA LEU A 17 -11.04 -43.95 30.51
C LEU A 17 -9.91 -44.39 29.55
N LEU A 18 -8.68 -44.03 29.98
CA LEU A 18 -7.45 -44.84 30.08
C LEU A 18 -6.62 -45.22 28.84
N SER A 19 -5.43 -44.61 28.78
CA SER A 19 -4.17 -45.31 28.47
C SER A 19 -2.98 -44.54 29.06
N GLY A 20 -2.35 -45.11 30.08
CA GLY A 20 -1.03 -44.69 30.57
C GLY A 20 0.05 -45.63 30.06
N CYS A 21 1.26 -45.09 29.83
CA CYS A 21 2.53 -45.72 30.24
C CYS A 21 3.67 -44.69 30.14
N ALA A 22 4.61 -44.84 31.08
CA ALA A 22 5.64 -43.90 31.53
C ALA A 22 6.88 -43.81 30.59
N PRO A 23 7.86 -42.93 30.89
CA PRO A 23 8.95 -42.60 29.98
C PRO A 23 10.17 -43.53 30.14
N THR A 24 10.80 -43.88 29.03
CA THR A 24 12.05 -44.65 29.01
C THR A 24 13.23 -43.71 28.72
N ALA A 25 14.19 -43.69 29.63
CA ALA A 25 15.47 -43.01 29.50
C ALA A 25 16.31 -43.60 28.35
N GLY A 26 17.01 -42.75 27.60
CA GLY A 26 17.85 -43.14 26.47
C GLY A 26 18.97 -42.14 26.15
N LEU A 27 20.06 -42.26 26.90
CA LEU A 27 21.47 -42.20 26.47
C LEU A 27 21.95 -41.09 25.52
N THR A 28 22.66 -40.12 26.08
CA THR A 28 23.69 -39.29 25.43
C THR A 28 24.92 -40.12 25.03
N PRO A 29 25.47 -39.95 23.81
CA PRO A 29 26.82 -40.41 23.52
C PRO A 29 27.84 -39.29 23.81
N THR A 30 28.70 -39.57 24.78
CA THR A 30 29.98 -38.90 25.02
C THR A 30 31.00 -39.40 23.99
N SER A 31 31.74 -38.50 23.35
CA SER A 31 32.98 -38.86 22.63
C SER A 31 34.13 -37.98 23.07
N THR A 32 35.17 -38.63 23.56
CA THR A 32 36.42 -38.11 24.14
C THR A 32 37.54 -38.03 23.08
N VAL A 33 38.17 -36.84 22.99
CA VAL A 33 39.62 -36.47 22.89
C VAL A 33 40.56 -37.32 21.99
N PRO A 34 41.51 -36.71 21.23
CA PRO A 34 42.84 -36.44 21.79
C PRO A 34 43.44 -35.05 21.49
N ALA A 35 44.16 -34.53 22.49
CA ALA A 35 45.11 -33.43 22.38
C ALA A 35 46.41 -33.90 21.73
N GLY A 36 46.93 -33.12 20.78
CA GLY A 36 48.28 -33.26 20.24
C GLY A 36 49.21 -32.20 20.82
N GLN A 37 50.21 -32.62 21.59
CA GLN A 37 51.36 -31.82 22.04
C GLN A 37 52.51 -31.92 21.01
N THR A 38 53.18 -30.79 20.72
CA THR A 38 54.65 -30.56 20.61
C THR A 38 54.87 -29.22 19.89
N SER A 39 55.87 -28.38 20.14
CA SER A 39 56.96 -28.33 21.12
C SER A 39 57.49 -26.88 21.15
N LEU A 40 58.23 -26.56 22.21
CA LEU A 40 58.80 -25.26 22.58
C LEU A 40 59.90 -24.77 21.63
N THR A 41 59.98 -23.45 21.40
CA THR A 41 61.26 -22.78 21.14
C THR A 41 61.25 -21.35 21.71
N SER A 42 62.42 -20.96 22.20
CA SER A 42 62.77 -19.95 23.20
C SER A 42 62.52 -18.48 22.85
N THR A 43 62.04 -17.75 23.86
CA THR A 43 61.98 -16.28 23.98
C THR A 43 63.37 -15.68 24.22
N PRO A 44 63.74 -14.58 23.52
CA PRO A 44 64.61 -13.55 24.07
C PRO A 44 63.80 -12.31 24.48
N ASP A 45 64.31 -11.70 25.54
CA ASP A 45 63.87 -10.54 26.31
C ASP A 45 63.43 -9.31 25.47
N PRO A 46 62.29 -8.66 25.76
CA PRO A 46 61.88 -7.45 25.05
C PRO A 46 62.52 -6.19 25.67
N THR A 47 63.29 -5.54 24.81
CA THR A 47 63.75 -4.16 24.86
C THR A 47 62.73 -3.17 25.46
N GLN A 48 63.22 -2.35 26.38
CA GLN A 48 62.57 -1.23 27.05
C GLN A 48 61.80 -0.29 26.09
N PRO A 49 60.51 0.01 26.34
CA PRO A 49 59.77 1.00 25.57
C PRO A 49 60.05 2.44 26.04
N ARG A 50 60.20 3.32 25.06
CA ARG A 50 60.32 4.78 25.14
C ARG A 50 59.06 5.41 25.76
N PRO A 51 59.16 6.49 26.56
CA PRO A 51 58.00 7.08 27.24
C PRO A 51 57.00 7.68 26.25
N THR A 52 55.76 7.22 26.35
CA THR A 52 54.55 7.78 25.73
C THR A 52 54.14 9.06 26.47
N PRO A 53 53.75 10.15 25.79
CA PRO A 53 53.23 11.34 26.47
C PRO A 53 51.91 11.02 27.19
N GLU A 54 51.86 11.33 28.49
CA GLU A 54 50.66 11.31 29.32
C GLU A 54 49.63 12.30 28.79
N PHE A 55 48.49 11.79 28.32
CA PHE A 55 47.28 12.59 28.16
C PHE A 55 46.61 12.68 29.53
N THR A 56 46.69 13.86 30.15
CA THR A 56 45.82 14.24 31.27
C THR A 56 44.36 14.17 30.83
N SER A 57 43.60 13.23 31.40
CA SER A 57 42.15 13.19 31.26
C SER A 57 41.53 14.37 32.03
N SER A 58 40.96 15.31 31.27
CA SER A 58 40.05 16.32 31.81
C SER A 58 38.79 15.62 32.32
N PRO A 59 38.20 16.01 33.47
CA PRO A 59 36.95 15.43 33.93
C PRO A 59 35.85 15.68 32.89
N THR A 60 35.25 14.60 32.41
CA THR A 60 34.01 14.66 31.62
C THR A 60 32.92 15.23 32.52
N PRO A 61 32.22 16.31 32.14
CA PRO A 61 31.05 16.74 32.89
C PRO A 61 30.02 15.61 32.89
N ASP A 62 29.64 15.18 34.08
CA ASP A 62 28.62 14.17 34.32
C ASP A 62 27.26 14.82 33.99
N TYR A 63 26.78 14.62 32.77
CA TYR A 63 25.44 15.05 32.37
C TYR A 63 24.43 14.10 32.99
N SER A 64 23.88 14.47 34.14
CA SER A 64 22.63 13.88 34.60
C SER A 64 21.54 14.21 33.55
N PRO A 65 20.79 13.23 33.02
CA PRO A 65 19.70 13.53 32.11
C PRO A 65 18.74 14.51 32.79
N THR A 66 18.42 15.62 32.13
CA THR A 66 17.40 16.56 32.60
C THR A 66 16.14 15.75 32.94
N PRO A 67 15.62 15.80 34.18
CA PRO A 67 14.43 15.05 34.54
C PRO A 67 13.27 15.40 33.61
N ASP A 68 12.62 14.39 33.06
CA ASP A 68 11.37 14.57 32.33
C ASP A 68 10.26 14.90 33.33
N LEU A 69 9.74 16.13 33.27
CA LEU A 69 8.72 16.65 34.17
C LEU A 69 7.30 16.45 33.65
N ARG A 70 7.12 15.82 32.48
CA ARG A 70 5.80 15.51 31.92
C ARG A 70 5.03 14.58 32.87
N LEU A 71 3.71 14.73 32.91
CA LEU A 71 2.85 13.77 33.59
C LEU A 71 3.05 12.39 32.97
N LYS A 72 3.15 11.36 33.82
CA LYS A 72 3.33 10.00 33.33
C LYS A 72 2.08 9.51 32.57
N PRO A 73 2.22 8.60 31.61
CA PRO A 73 1.09 8.07 30.86
C PRO A 73 -0.01 7.45 31.73
N GLU A 74 0.33 6.86 32.89
CA GLU A 74 -0.67 6.29 33.81
C GLU A 74 -1.60 7.34 34.40
N GLN A 75 -1.25 8.63 34.27
CA GLN A 75 -2.03 9.79 34.71
C GLN A 75 -2.69 10.53 33.53
N TRP A 76 -2.86 9.87 32.38
CA TRP A 76 -3.39 10.49 31.15
C TRP A 76 -4.75 11.18 31.35
N GLN A 77 -5.57 10.71 32.28
CA GLN A 77 -6.87 11.35 32.61
C GLN A 77 -6.69 12.79 33.12
N ASP A 78 -5.56 13.09 33.74
CA ASP A 78 -5.19 14.42 34.25
C ASP A 78 -4.44 15.27 33.21
N TRP A 79 -4.15 14.74 32.02
CA TRP A 79 -3.53 15.52 30.94
C TRP A 79 -4.52 16.54 30.37
N PRO A 80 -4.06 17.71 29.91
CA PRO A 80 -4.95 18.77 29.43
C PRO A 80 -5.71 18.32 28.17
N ILE A 81 -6.90 18.90 27.96
CA ILE A 81 -7.68 18.67 26.72
C ILE A 81 -6.84 19.12 25.52
N ILE A 82 -6.34 20.36 25.56
CA ILE A 82 -5.45 20.90 24.53
C ILE A 82 -4.00 20.59 24.93
N PRO A 83 -3.24 19.83 24.13
CA PRO A 83 -1.89 19.41 24.50
C PRO A 83 -0.91 20.59 24.50
N GLU A 84 0.11 20.47 25.35
CA GLU A 84 1.32 21.27 25.20
C GLU A 84 2.13 20.77 24.00
N ILE A 85 2.70 21.69 23.23
CA ILE A 85 3.45 21.34 22.02
C ILE A 85 4.93 21.21 22.37
N SER A 86 5.45 20.00 22.25
CA SER A 86 6.83 19.66 22.56
C SER A 86 7.81 20.25 21.53
N PRO A 87 9.10 20.41 21.90
CA PRO A 87 10.15 20.71 20.91
C PRO A 87 10.24 19.67 19.80
N ARG A 88 9.98 18.39 20.10
CA ARG A 88 9.99 17.31 19.09
C ARG A 88 8.88 17.48 18.07
N ALA A 89 7.67 17.84 18.51
CA ALA A 89 6.55 18.12 17.62
C ALA A 89 6.87 19.28 16.65
N ILE A 90 7.53 20.34 17.14
CA ILE A 90 8.01 21.45 16.32
C ILE A 90 9.00 20.96 15.26
N GLN A 91 9.97 20.13 15.64
CA GLN A 91 10.96 19.58 14.70
C GLN A 91 10.31 18.75 13.58
N ILE A 92 9.35 17.89 13.92
CA ILE A 92 8.63 17.07 12.92
C ILE A 92 7.89 17.98 11.93
N TYR A 93 7.21 19.01 12.42
CA TYR A 93 6.49 19.97 11.59
C TYR A 93 7.44 20.76 10.67
N GLU A 94 8.55 21.30 11.20
CA GLU A 94 9.56 22.03 10.43
C GLU A 94 10.21 21.14 9.35
N GLN A 95 10.46 19.87 9.67
CA GLN A 95 10.92 18.88 8.70
C GLN A 95 9.88 18.68 7.58
N GLY A 96 8.60 18.59 7.91
CA GLY A 96 7.51 18.51 6.93
C GLY A 96 7.48 19.66 5.95
N LEU A 97 7.64 20.89 6.43
CA LEU A 97 7.72 22.07 5.57
C LEU A 97 8.91 21.99 4.61
N ALA A 98 10.06 21.50 5.09
CA ALA A 98 11.24 21.29 4.25
C ALA A 98 11.04 20.18 3.18
N LEU A 99 10.18 19.20 3.46
CA LEU A 99 9.78 18.15 2.53
C LEU A 99 8.66 18.58 1.56
N GLY A 100 8.13 19.78 1.71
CA GLY A 100 7.08 20.33 0.85
C GLY A 100 5.65 19.93 1.25
N ASN A 101 5.43 19.57 2.53
CA ASN A 101 4.08 19.41 3.07
C ASN A 101 3.37 20.77 3.09
N ASP A 102 2.07 20.76 2.80
CA ASP A 102 1.25 21.96 2.78
C ASP A 102 0.90 22.39 4.21
N LEU A 103 1.39 23.59 4.57
CA LEU A 103 1.19 24.21 5.86
C LEU A 103 -0.27 24.57 6.14
N HIS A 104 -1.12 24.64 5.10
CA HIS A 104 -2.57 24.88 5.17
C HIS A 104 -3.39 23.58 5.11
N ALA A 105 -2.73 22.42 5.10
CA ALA A 105 -3.39 21.12 5.04
C ALA A 105 -3.22 20.33 6.34
N PHE A 106 -4.31 19.74 6.80
CA PHE A 106 -4.28 18.64 7.77
C PHE A 106 -5.10 17.45 7.28
N SER A 107 -4.73 16.25 7.70
CA SER A 107 -5.44 15.01 7.39
C SER A 107 -6.06 14.38 8.62
N LYS A 108 -6.95 13.43 8.40
CA LYS A 108 -7.59 12.62 9.44
C LYS A 108 -7.31 11.15 9.15
N VAL A 109 -7.03 10.37 10.18
CA VAL A 109 -6.93 8.91 10.15
C VAL A 109 -7.92 8.41 11.20
N GLY A 110 -8.90 7.62 10.77
CA GLY A 110 -9.96 7.22 11.69
C GLY A 110 -11.03 6.32 11.10
N ASP A 111 -12.00 6.00 11.94
CA ASP A 111 -13.16 5.15 11.62
C ASP A 111 -14.42 5.98 11.30
N CYS A 112 -15.61 5.39 11.48
CA CYS A 112 -16.89 6.05 11.23
C CYS A 112 -17.11 7.28 12.12
N GLN A 113 -16.43 7.41 13.25
CA GLN A 113 -16.52 8.61 14.07
C GLN A 113 -15.74 9.78 13.45
N SER A 114 -14.85 9.53 12.48
CA SER A 114 -13.98 10.56 11.89
C SER A 114 -14.42 11.04 10.50
N ILE A 115 -15.57 10.59 10.01
CA ILE A 115 -16.16 11.05 8.73
C ILE A 115 -16.59 12.53 8.83
N PRO A 116 -16.60 13.31 7.72
CA PRO A 116 -16.91 14.74 7.74
C PRO A 116 -18.25 15.10 8.39
N GLU A 117 -19.25 14.22 8.30
CA GLU A 117 -20.59 14.38 8.88
C GLU A 117 -20.57 14.36 10.41
N ALA A 118 -19.66 13.57 11.00
CA ALA A 118 -19.54 13.39 12.45
C ALA A 118 -18.40 14.21 13.06
N PHE A 119 -17.39 14.57 12.26
CA PHE A 119 -16.17 15.19 12.74
C PHE A 119 -15.64 16.28 11.81
N LEU A 120 -15.51 17.49 12.36
CA LEU A 120 -14.90 18.68 11.76
C LEU A 120 -15.55 19.24 10.48
N GLY A 121 -16.25 18.45 9.65
CA GLY A 121 -16.72 18.86 8.34
C GLY A 121 -17.72 20.03 8.33
N ILE A 122 -18.32 20.37 9.48
CA ILE A 122 -19.17 21.56 9.63
C ILE A 122 -18.39 22.86 9.38
N TYR A 123 -17.09 22.91 9.68
CA TYR A 123 -16.30 24.15 9.56
C TYR A 123 -15.99 24.56 8.12
N ASP A 124 -16.14 23.66 7.15
CA ASP A 124 -16.09 23.98 5.71
C ASP A 124 -17.46 24.41 5.14
N LYS A 125 -18.46 24.61 5.99
CA LYS A 125 -19.81 25.05 5.60
C LYS A 125 -20.14 26.40 6.24
N PRO A 126 -19.67 27.54 5.66
CA PRO A 126 -19.97 28.87 6.19
C PRO A 126 -21.46 29.06 6.44
N GLY A 127 -21.81 29.58 7.62
CA GLY A 127 -23.19 29.78 8.06
C GLY A 127 -23.87 28.56 8.69
N GLN A 128 -23.22 27.40 8.76
CA GLN A 128 -23.72 26.22 9.50
C GLN A 128 -23.13 26.09 10.91
N TYR A 129 -22.15 26.92 11.27
CA TYR A 129 -21.58 27.01 12.62
C TYR A 129 -21.67 28.45 13.14
N ASP A 130 -21.63 28.61 14.46
CA ASP A 130 -21.55 29.90 15.14
C ASP A 130 -20.46 29.85 16.22
N LEU A 131 -19.59 30.86 16.24
CA LEU A 131 -18.54 31.03 17.24
C LEU A 131 -18.97 32.15 18.18
N THR A 132 -19.17 31.84 19.46
CA THR A 132 -19.44 32.89 20.47
C THR A 132 -18.26 33.87 20.55
N ASP A 133 -18.49 35.10 21.02
CA ASP A 133 -17.48 36.17 21.14
C ASP A 133 -16.12 35.70 21.72
N GLN A 134 -16.15 34.84 22.75
CA GLN A 134 -14.94 34.30 23.40
C GLN A 134 -14.11 33.34 22.50
N TYR A 135 -14.69 32.79 21.44
CA TYR A 135 -14.07 31.82 20.52
C TYR A 135 -13.92 32.35 19.10
N GLN A 136 -14.22 33.63 18.86
CA GLN A 136 -14.04 34.28 17.55
C GLN A 136 -12.61 34.15 17.01
N TYR A 137 -11.62 33.98 17.89
CA TYR A 137 -10.23 33.75 17.51
C TYR A 137 -10.00 32.45 16.72
N LEU A 138 -10.92 31.48 16.80
CA LEU A 138 -10.85 30.22 16.06
C LEU A 138 -11.20 30.39 14.57
N GLN A 139 -11.85 31.48 14.18
CA GLN A 139 -12.19 31.76 12.78
C GLN A 139 -10.94 31.77 11.90
N GLU A 140 -9.85 32.36 12.39
CA GLU A 140 -8.57 32.39 11.67
C GLU A 140 -8.04 30.97 11.38
N THR A 141 -8.26 30.03 12.29
CA THR A 141 -7.86 28.62 12.10
C THR A 141 -8.77 27.90 11.11
N ILE A 142 -10.08 28.21 11.12
CA ILE A 142 -11.02 27.70 10.11
C ILE A 142 -10.60 28.18 8.71
N ASP A 143 -10.31 29.47 8.58
CA ASP A 143 -9.90 30.06 7.29
C ASP A 143 -8.55 29.49 6.83
N TYR A 144 -7.61 29.30 7.76
CA TYR A 144 -6.26 28.82 7.46
C TYR A 144 -6.21 27.37 6.96
N TYR A 145 -7.11 26.50 7.42
CA TYR A 145 -7.21 25.10 7.01
C TYR A 145 -8.43 24.81 6.12
N ALA A 146 -9.01 25.85 5.50
CA ALA A 146 -10.20 25.71 4.68
C ALA A 146 -10.02 24.62 3.61
N GLY A 147 -11.02 23.74 3.47
CA GLY A 147 -10.99 22.58 2.59
C GLY A 147 -10.40 21.31 3.22
N SER A 148 -9.68 21.39 4.35
CA SER A 148 -9.21 20.21 5.08
C SER A 148 -10.29 19.62 6.00
N PHE A 149 -11.27 20.42 6.44
CA PHE A 149 -12.27 19.98 7.42
C PHE A 149 -13.27 18.99 6.83
N GLY A 150 -13.88 19.35 5.70
CA GLY A 150 -14.90 18.61 4.97
C GLY A 150 -14.36 17.59 3.98
N ARG A 151 -13.05 17.59 3.70
CA ARG A 151 -12.42 16.60 2.84
C ARG A 151 -12.49 15.21 3.46
N GLU A 152 -13.04 14.26 2.73
CA GLU A 152 -13.00 12.86 3.13
C GLU A 152 -11.60 12.29 2.90
N SER A 153 -10.92 11.93 4.00
CA SER A 153 -9.57 11.37 3.95
C SER A 153 -9.59 9.97 3.35
N GLN A 154 -8.56 9.61 2.58
CA GLN A 154 -8.40 8.23 2.12
C GLN A 154 -8.13 7.27 3.28
N SER A 155 -7.70 7.78 4.44
CA SER A 155 -7.50 7.03 5.68
C SER A 155 -8.69 7.10 6.65
N VAL A 156 -9.86 7.52 6.18
CA VAL A 156 -11.11 7.54 6.96
C VAL A 156 -12.21 6.81 6.20
N ARG A 157 -12.71 5.73 6.79
CA ARG A 157 -13.96 5.06 6.39
C ARG A 157 -14.60 4.47 7.64
N GLY A 158 -15.89 4.19 7.60
CA GLY A 158 -16.46 3.36 8.66
C GLY A 158 -15.73 2.01 8.77
N GLY A 159 -15.74 1.39 9.94
CA GLY A 159 -15.09 0.08 10.15
C GLY A 159 -13.56 0.04 9.97
N PHE A 160 -12.90 1.14 9.60
CA PHE A 160 -11.45 1.23 9.67
C PHE A 160 -10.97 1.07 11.12
N ASN A 161 -9.78 0.51 11.27
CA ASN A 161 -9.07 0.38 12.53
C ASN A 161 -7.58 0.57 12.27
N ALA A 162 -6.74 0.51 13.32
CA ALA A 162 -5.31 0.73 13.18
C ALA A 162 -4.61 -0.19 12.16
N ALA A 163 -5.14 -1.39 11.89
CA ALA A 163 -4.56 -2.26 10.86
C ALA A 163 -5.05 -1.92 9.45
N SER A 164 -6.34 -1.62 9.26
CA SER A 164 -6.90 -1.44 7.91
C SER A 164 -6.24 -0.29 7.16
N VAL A 165 -5.93 0.81 7.84
CA VAL A 165 -5.29 1.98 7.25
C VAL A 165 -3.85 1.72 6.76
N LEU A 166 -3.27 0.60 7.17
CA LEU A 166 -1.91 0.15 6.84
C LEU A 166 -1.89 -0.98 5.81
N LEU A 167 -3.05 -1.39 5.30
CA LEU A 167 -3.18 -2.53 4.39
C LEU A 167 -3.61 -2.05 3.01
N PRO A 168 -2.83 -2.28 1.93
CA PRO A 168 -3.17 -1.81 0.58
C PRO A 168 -4.51 -2.29 0.04
N LEU A 169 -5.00 -3.41 0.58
CA LEU A 169 -6.30 -3.97 0.24
C LEU A 169 -7.46 -2.98 0.47
N TRP A 170 -7.28 -2.04 1.41
CA TRP A 170 -8.31 -1.10 1.85
C TRP A 170 -8.18 0.27 1.19
N ALA A 171 -7.11 0.53 0.42
CA ALA A 171 -6.92 1.80 -0.28
C ALA A 171 -7.94 1.93 -1.40
N ASP A 172 -8.41 3.12 -1.74
CA ASP A 172 -9.30 3.35 -2.89
C ASP A 172 -8.51 3.19 -4.22
N PRO A 173 -8.88 2.32 -5.18
CA PRO A 173 -8.04 2.10 -6.36
C PRO A 173 -8.17 3.23 -7.40
N ASN A 174 -9.15 4.11 -7.25
CA ASN A 174 -9.35 5.25 -8.13
C ASN A 174 -8.49 6.43 -7.67
N ALA A 175 -8.25 6.55 -6.36
CA ALA A 175 -7.43 7.61 -5.77
C ALA A 175 -5.98 7.18 -5.49
N CYS A 176 -5.77 5.90 -5.16
CA CYS A 176 -4.52 5.36 -4.65
C CYS A 176 -3.76 4.54 -5.69
N SER A 177 -2.43 4.60 -5.62
CA SER A 177 -1.55 3.80 -6.46
C SER A 177 -1.63 2.32 -6.11
N SER A 178 -1.32 1.44 -7.06
CA SER A 178 -1.29 -0.01 -6.82
C SER A 178 -0.33 -0.35 -5.68
N GLY A 179 -0.83 -1.09 -4.68
CA GLY A 179 -0.05 -1.51 -3.51
C GLY A 179 0.17 -0.42 -2.45
N GLU A 180 -0.43 0.76 -2.61
CA GLU A 180 -0.43 1.84 -1.62
C GLU A 180 -1.45 1.58 -0.51
N THR A 181 -1.14 1.92 0.74
CA THR A 181 -2.08 1.85 1.88
C THR A 181 -3.00 3.08 1.93
N PRO A 182 -4.17 3.01 2.60
CA PRO A 182 -5.00 4.19 2.85
C PRO A 182 -4.25 5.37 3.47
N LEU A 183 -3.31 5.10 4.40
CA LEU A 183 -2.49 6.12 5.06
C LEU A 183 -1.48 6.76 4.10
N GLU A 184 -0.77 5.93 3.33
CA GLU A 184 0.19 6.39 2.32
C GLU A 184 -0.50 7.26 1.27
N CYS A 185 -1.65 6.79 0.78
CA CYS A 185 -2.46 7.46 -0.22
C CYS A 185 -2.93 8.83 0.25
N GLU A 186 -3.44 8.93 1.48
CA GLU A 186 -3.87 10.20 2.04
C GLU A 186 -2.71 11.20 2.16
N ILE A 187 -1.57 10.77 2.73
CA ILE A 187 -0.42 11.64 2.92
C ILE A 187 0.17 12.06 1.57
N ARG A 188 0.20 11.17 0.57
CA ARG A 188 0.64 11.48 -0.79
C ARG A 188 -0.27 12.50 -1.48
N LEU A 189 -1.58 12.31 -1.39
CA LEU A 189 -2.56 13.14 -2.10
C LEU A 189 -2.75 14.51 -1.44
N HIS A 190 -2.80 14.57 -0.11
CA HIS A 190 -3.12 15.79 0.64
C HIS A 190 -1.89 16.53 1.17
N LYS A 191 -0.75 15.84 1.26
CA LYS A 191 0.52 16.38 1.81
C LYS A 191 0.34 17.20 3.09
N PRO A 192 -0.36 16.65 4.09
CA PRO A 192 -0.72 17.42 5.27
C PRO A 192 0.50 17.80 6.10
N SER A 193 0.48 18.98 6.73
CA SER A 193 1.46 19.34 7.76
C SER A 193 1.23 18.59 9.07
N MET A 194 0.01 18.12 9.32
CA MET A 194 -0.37 17.36 10.51
C MET A 194 -1.49 16.36 10.22
N VAL A 195 -1.54 15.29 11.00
CA VAL A 195 -2.58 14.26 10.89
C VAL A 195 -3.20 13.96 12.25
N ILE A 196 -4.53 14.02 12.33
CA ILE A 196 -5.28 13.60 13.52
C ILE A 196 -5.50 12.09 13.43
N VAL A 197 -4.98 11.33 14.39
CA VAL A 197 -5.11 9.87 14.46
C VAL A 197 -6.10 9.52 15.55
N SER A 198 -7.31 9.14 15.14
CA SER A 198 -8.41 8.75 16.03
C SER A 198 -9.01 7.44 15.54
N LEU A 199 -8.44 6.33 16.02
CA LEU A 199 -8.86 4.98 15.68
C LEU A 199 -9.24 4.23 16.94
N GLU A 200 -10.42 3.63 16.92
CA GLU A 200 -10.93 2.81 18.02
C GLU A 200 -10.72 1.31 17.72
N VAL A 201 -10.94 0.48 18.75
CA VAL A 201 -10.88 -0.98 18.64
C VAL A 201 -12.27 -1.53 18.84
N TRP A 202 -12.75 -2.37 17.90
CA TRP A 202 -13.92 -3.20 18.18
C TRP A 202 -13.97 -4.49 17.36
N TYR A 203 -13.47 -5.60 17.92
CA TYR A 203 -13.98 -6.97 17.75
C TYR A 203 -13.19 -7.99 18.61
N GLU A 204 -13.78 -9.17 18.82
CA GLU A 204 -13.24 -10.26 19.64
C GLU A 204 -11.85 -10.74 19.14
N GLY A 205 -10.86 -10.79 20.04
CA GLY A 205 -9.52 -11.33 19.76
C GLY A 205 -8.38 -10.31 19.54
N ARG A 206 -8.63 -8.99 19.65
CA ARG A 206 -7.56 -7.97 19.61
C ARG A 206 -7.18 -7.45 21.00
N SER A 207 -5.88 -7.19 21.21
CA SER A 207 -5.30 -6.71 22.47
C SER A 207 -4.71 -5.29 22.37
N PRO A 208 -4.50 -4.58 23.49
CA PRO A 208 -3.81 -3.29 23.51
C PRO A 208 -2.41 -3.35 22.87
N GLU A 209 -1.69 -4.47 22.99
CA GLU A 209 -0.37 -4.66 22.38
C GLU A 209 -0.46 -4.65 20.85
N THR A 210 -1.50 -5.27 20.29
CA THR A 210 -1.75 -5.28 18.85
C THR A 210 -2.11 -3.88 18.36
N TYR A 211 -2.95 -3.16 19.12
CA TYR A 211 -3.28 -1.77 18.84
C TYR A 211 -2.05 -0.86 18.90
N ALA A 212 -1.21 -1.02 19.92
CA ALA A 212 0.05 -0.29 20.06
C ALA A 212 0.98 -0.55 18.88
N GLY A 213 1.08 -1.81 18.46
CA GLY A 213 1.86 -2.22 17.30
C GLY A 213 1.46 -1.47 16.04
N TYR A 214 0.18 -1.48 15.67
CA TYR A 214 -0.28 -0.78 14.47
C TYR A 214 -0.26 0.76 14.62
N THR A 215 -0.63 1.30 15.77
CA THR A 215 -0.62 2.76 15.98
C THR A 215 0.79 3.31 15.92
N ARG A 216 1.78 2.58 16.44
CA ARG A 216 3.21 2.89 16.27
C ARG A 216 3.59 3.00 14.80
N GLN A 217 3.14 2.05 13.98
CA GLN A 217 3.41 2.07 12.54
C GLN A 217 2.79 3.30 11.85
N ILE A 218 1.58 3.70 12.24
CA ILE A 218 0.94 4.94 11.75
C ILE A 218 1.78 6.17 12.13
N ILE A 219 2.19 6.26 13.39
CA ILE A 219 3.00 7.37 13.92
C ILE A 219 4.33 7.46 13.18
N GLU A 220 5.05 6.35 13.09
CA GLU A 220 6.37 6.29 12.45
C GLU A 220 6.28 6.64 10.97
N TYR A 221 5.27 6.14 10.26
CA TYR A 221 5.06 6.50 8.87
C TYR A 221 4.80 8.00 8.70
N ALA A 222 3.85 8.57 9.46
CA ALA A 222 3.53 9.99 9.40
C ALA A 222 4.77 10.86 9.71
N ILE A 223 5.52 10.54 10.77
CA ILE A 223 6.76 11.24 11.12
C ILE A 223 7.81 11.12 10.01
N SER A 224 7.97 9.93 9.39
CA SER A 224 8.93 9.72 8.30
C SER A 224 8.61 10.58 7.06
N ARG A 225 7.34 10.96 6.89
CA ARG A 225 6.85 11.86 5.85
C ARG A 225 6.82 13.33 6.29
N GLY A 226 7.35 13.65 7.48
CA GLY A 226 7.30 15.00 8.05
C GLY A 226 5.89 15.48 8.39
N VAL A 227 4.95 14.56 8.61
CA VAL A 227 3.58 14.87 9.02
C VAL A 227 3.49 14.72 10.54
N LEU A 228 3.13 15.80 11.25
CA LEU A 228 3.00 15.76 12.71
C LEU A 228 1.75 14.96 13.13
N PRO A 229 1.88 13.81 13.81
CA PRO A 229 0.73 13.05 14.29
C PRO A 229 0.18 13.67 15.59
N ILE A 230 -1.14 13.75 15.68
CA ILE A 230 -1.89 14.16 16.87
C ILE A 230 -2.73 12.96 17.28
N LEU A 231 -2.41 12.34 18.41
CA LEU A 231 -3.16 11.18 18.89
C LEU A 231 -4.40 11.62 19.67
N VAL A 232 -5.47 10.84 19.58
CA VAL A 232 -6.76 11.17 20.22
C VAL A 232 -7.21 10.02 21.11
N THR A 233 -7.55 10.35 22.36
CA THR A 233 -8.20 9.40 23.28
C THR A 233 -9.67 9.21 22.88
N LYS A 234 -10.23 8.01 23.05
CA LYS A 234 -11.66 7.73 22.82
C LYS A 234 -12.52 8.05 24.05
N ALA A 235 -13.81 8.32 23.83
CA ALA A 235 -14.76 8.65 24.90
C ALA A 235 -15.25 7.42 25.68
N ASP A 236 -15.45 6.30 24.98
CA ASP A 236 -15.94 5.06 25.56
C ASP A 236 -14.86 4.33 26.37
N ASN A 237 -15.26 3.24 27.02
CA ASN A 237 -14.37 2.29 27.68
C ASN A 237 -14.80 0.85 27.36
N MET A 238 -14.93 0.52 26.07
CA MET A 238 -15.33 -0.81 25.61
C MET A 238 -14.46 -1.95 26.18
N GLU A 239 -13.18 -1.69 26.42
CA GLU A 239 -12.22 -2.62 27.03
C GLU A 239 -12.45 -2.83 28.54
N GLY A 240 -13.20 -1.95 29.19
CA GLY A 240 -13.51 -2.00 30.62
C GLY A 240 -12.40 -1.48 31.55
N ASP A 241 -11.16 -1.39 31.09
CA ASP A 241 -9.99 -1.01 31.90
C ASP A 241 -9.25 0.25 31.42
N ASN A 242 -9.75 0.93 30.38
CA ASN A 242 -9.15 2.07 29.69
C ASN A 242 -7.76 1.81 29.07
N SER A 243 -7.41 0.55 28.83
CA SER A 243 -6.09 0.17 28.29
C SER A 243 -5.79 0.78 26.92
N ILE A 244 -6.79 1.09 26.09
CA ILE A 244 -6.56 1.76 24.80
C ILE A 244 -6.18 3.22 25.00
N ASN A 245 -6.90 3.97 25.84
CA ASN A 245 -6.54 5.36 26.13
C ASN A 245 -5.18 5.47 26.83
N LEU A 246 -4.87 4.53 27.73
CA LEU A 246 -3.54 4.43 28.32
C LEU A 246 -2.46 4.18 27.25
N THR A 247 -2.73 3.28 26.30
CA THR A 247 -1.80 2.99 25.19
C THR A 247 -1.59 4.22 24.30
N VAL A 248 -2.65 4.96 23.99
CA VAL A 248 -2.57 6.24 23.25
C VAL A 248 -1.66 7.23 24.00
N ALA A 249 -1.83 7.38 25.31
CA ALA A 249 -0.98 8.25 26.13
C ALA A 249 0.48 7.77 26.19
N GLN A 250 0.71 6.47 26.30
CA GLN A 250 2.04 5.88 26.28
C GLN A 250 2.76 6.17 24.96
N LEU A 251 2.07 6.00 23.82
CA LEU A 251 2.64 6.31 22.50
C LEU A 251 2.90 7.80 22.33
N ALA A 252 1.98 8.68 22.76
CA ALA A 252 2.21 10.12 22.70
C ALA A 252 3.42 10.54 23.55
N TYR A 253 3.56 9.94 24.74
CA TYR A 253 4.69 10.18 25.63
C TYR A 253 6.02 9.67 25.05
N GLU A 254 6.00 8.46 24.47
CA GLU A 254 7.14 7.77 23.85
C GLU A 254 7.71 8.56 22.66
N TYR A 255 6.84 9.02 21.76
CA TYR A 255 7.24 9.77 20.56
C TYR A 255 7.37 11.28 20.80
N ASP A 256 7.00 11.76 22.00
CA ASP A 256 6.95 13.17 22.37
C ASP A 256 6.13 14.00 21.37
N ILE A 257 4.92 13.51 21.06
CA ILE A 257 3.97 14.11 20.12
C ILE A 257 2.66 14.52 20.82
N PRO A 258 1.87 15.44 20.25
CA PRO A 258 0.64 15.92 20.88
C PRO A 258 -0.42 14.80 21.06
N MET A 259 -1.05 14.78 22.24
CA MET A 259 -2.25 13.99 22.51
C MET A 259 -3.42 14.90 22.85
N TRP A 260 -4.46 14.89 22.01
CA TRP A 260 -5.72 15.53 22.32
C TRP A 260 -6.56 14.64 23.24
N ASN A 261 -6.77 15.07 24.48
CA ASN A 261 -7.53 14.33 25.47
C ASN A 261 -9.05 14.57 25.30
N PHE A 262 -9.60 14.00 24.23
CA PHE A 262 -11.04 14.05 23.94
C PHE A 262 -11.87 13.36 25.04
N TRP A 263 -11.38 12.28 25.65
CA TRP A 263 -12.04 11.63 26.79
C TRP A 263 -12.32 12.63 27.90
N ARG A 264 -11.33 13.47 28.24
CA ARG A 264 -11.48 14.52 29.26
C ARG A 264 -12.47 15.60 28.84
N ALA A 265 -12.53 15.93 27.56
CA ALA A 265 -13.43 16.96 27.03
C ALA A 265 -14.91 16.61 27.19
N VAL A 266 -15.26 15.31 27.12
CA VAL A 266 -16.65 14.85 27.19
C VAL A 266 -17.12 14.50 28.61
N GLN A 267 -16.22 14.41 29.60
CA GLN A 267 -16.60 14.10 30.99
C GLN A 267 -17.72 14.98 31.56
N PRO A 268 -17.82 16.29 31.25
CA PRO A 268 -18.92 17.13 31.74
C PRO A 268 -20.28 16.88 31.06
N LEU A 269 -20.33 16.15 29.95
CA LEU A 269 -21.57 15.84 29.25
C LEU A 269 -22.36 14.75 29.99
N THR A 270 -23.68 14.73 29.79
CA THR A 270 -24.53 13.62 30.25
C THR A 270 -23.97 12.29 29.75
N ASP A 271 -23.93 11.29 30.63
CA ASP A 271 -23.38 9.96 30.37
C ASP A 271 -21.96 9.99 29.77
N HIS A 272 -21.20 11.04 30.08
CA HIS A 272 -19.86 11.30 29.54
C HIS A 272 -19.80 11.31 28.00
N GLY A 273 -20.93 11.62 27.36
CA GLY A 273 -21.07 11.70 25.92
C GLY A 273 -21.50 10.40 25.24
N ILE A 274 -21.72 9.30 25.96
CA ILE A 274 -22.15 8.01 25.40
C ILE A 274 -23.65 7.96 25.13
N ASP A 275 -24.05 7.41 23.98
CA ASP A 275 -25.43 7.25 23.55
C ASP A 275 -25.98 5.85 23.89
N TRP A 276 -26.25 5.64 25.18
CA TRP A 276 -26.83 4.38 25.69
C TRP A 276 -28.21 4.05 25.13
N ALA A 277 -28.93 5.03 24.60
CA ALA A 277 -30.25 4.83 24.01
C ALA A 277 -30.16 4.22 22.62
N ARG A 278 -29.15 4.61 21.84
CA ARG A 278 -28.84 4.05 20.53
C ARG A 278 -28.10 2.72 20.63
N ASP A 279 -27.22 2.61 21.61
CA ASP A 279 -26.28 1.50 21.72
C ASP A 279 -26.06 1.07 23.17
N SER A 280 -26.58 -0.11 23.52
CA SER A 280 -26.42 -0.68 24.86
C SER A 280 -25.01 -1.16 25.16
N GLU A 281 -24.16 -1.31 24.14
CA GLU A 281 -22.76 -1.72 24.30
C GLU A 281 -21.89 -0.51 24.71
N GLY A 282 -22.36 0.72 24.47
CA GLY A 282 -21.70 1.94 24.95
C GLY A 282 -20.57 2.45 24.06
N PHE A 283 -20.56 2.07 22.78
CA PHE A 283 -19.56 2.50 21.81
C PHE A 283 -19.93 3.84 21.17
N HIS A 284 -21.19 4.00 20.77
CA HIS A 284 -21.63 5.19 20.05
C HIS A 284 -21.70 6.43 20.95
N ILE A 285 -21.17 7.55 20.46
CA ILE A 285 -21.24 8.84 21.14
C ILE A 285 -22.42 9.69 20.65
N THR A 286 -22.94 10.54 21.53
CA THR A 286 -24.06 11.45 21.26
C THR A 286 -23.67 12.59 20.31
N VAL A 287 -24.67 13.26 19.72
CA VAL A 287 -24.46 14.50 18.93
C VAL A 287 -23.77 15.60 19.75
N ALA A 288 -24.05 15.69 21.06
CA ALA A 288 -23.37 16.63 21.94
C ALA A 288 -21.87 16.32 22.04
N ALA A 289 -21.50 15.04 22.11
CA ALA A 289 -20.12 14.60 22.07
C ALA A 289 -19.47 14.84 20.69
N TRP A 290 -20.16 14.65 19.56
CA TRP A 290 -19.67 15.02 18.22
C TRP A 290 -19.32 16.52 18.14
N ASN A 291 -20.19 17.37 18.68
CA ASN A 291 -19.97 18.81 18.72
C ASN A 291 -18.77 19.17 19.62
N MET A 292 -18.68 18.58 20.81
CA MET A 292 -17.54 18.78 21.72
C MET A 292 -16.22 18.30 21.09
N ARG A 293 -16.27 17.17 20.37
CA ARG A 293 -15.14 16.58 19.64
C ARG A 293 -14.65 17.56 18.58
N SER A 294 -15.52 18.00 17.68
CA SER A 294 -15.17 18.95 16.62
C SER A 294 -14.67 20.29 17.17
N PHE A 295 -15.32 20.81 18.22
CA PHE A 295 -14.94 22.07 18.85
C PHE A 295 -13.56 22.01 19.50
N THR A 296 -13.28 20.99 20.32
CA THR A 296 -11.98 20.89 20.99
C THR A 296 -10.86 20.49 20.02
N ALA A 297 -11.15 19.73 18.96
CA ALA A 297 -10.20 19.55 17.85
C ALA A 297 -9.81 20.87 17.19
N LEU A 298 -10.78 21.76 16.93
CA LEU A 298 -10.50 23.09 16.35
C LEU A 298 -9.59 23.92 17.28
N GLN A 299 -9.78 23.82 18.59
CA GLN A 299 -8.88 24.45 19.57
C GLN A 299 -7.46 23.86 19.55
N VAL A 300 -7.31 22.54 19.36
CA VAL A 300 -6.00 21.88 19.21
C VAL A 300 -5.29 22.35 17.94
N LEU A 301 -6.01 22.40 16.82
CA LEU A 301 -5.49 22.91 15.55
C LEU A 301 -5.04 24.38 15.66
N ASP A 302 -5.82 25.22 16.35
CA ASP A 302 -5.45 26.62 16.59
C ASP A 302 -4.21 26.74 17.48
N ALA A 303 -4.12 25.97 18.57
CA ALA A 303 -2.96 25.96 19.46
C ALA A 303 -1.69 25.56 18.72
N LEU A 304 -1.76 24.51 17.89
CA LEU A 304 -0.68 24.07 17.01
C LEU A 304 -0.30 25.15 15.99
N ARG A 305 -1.27 25.68 15.24
CA ARG A 305 -1.06 26.73 14.23
C ARG A 305 -0.34 27.93 14.84
N ARG A 306 -0.82 28.46 15.96
CA ARG A 306 -0.22 29.61 16.65
C ARG A 306 1.19 29.33 17.14
N ARG A 307 1.42 28.13 17.67
CA ARG A 307 2.71 27.75 18.23
C ARG A 307 3.76 27.53 17.14
N LEU A 308 3.36 26.94 16.01
CA LEU A 308 4.22 26.56 14.90
C LEU A 308 4.47 27.71 13.92
N ALA A 309 3.57 28.69 13.81
CA ALA A 309 3.77 29.93 13.05
C ALA A 309 4.78 30.91 13.69
N GLY A 310 5.12 30.72 14.98
CA GLY A 310 6.03 31.59 15.74
C GLY A 310 7.51 31.14 15.76
N GLY A 311 7.85 30.00 15.16
CA GLY A 311 9.21 29.47 15.08
C GLY A 311 9.93 29.98 13.83
N GLY A 312 11.03 30.72 13.99
CA GLY A 312 11.88 31.08 12.86
C GLY A 312 12.45 29.82 12.22
N MET A 313 12.35 29.73 10.88
CA MET A 313 12.84 28.61 10.07
C MET A 313 14.24 28.16 10.50
N VAL A 314 14.33 27.09 11.28
CA VAL A 314 15.60 26.39 11.50
C VAL A 314 15.78 25.50 10.29
N THR A 315 16.85 25.73 9.52
CA THR A 315 17.21 24.87 8.39
C THR A 315 17.53 23.46 8.94
N PRO A 316 16.71 22.42 8.69
CA PRO A 316 17.01 21.11 9.24
C PRO A 316 18.03 20.39 8.35
N VAL A 317 18.92 19.65 9.02
CA VAL A 317 19.80 18.67 8.38
C VAL A 317 18.91 17.54 7.84
N VAL A 318 18.90 17.36 6.53
CA VAL A 318 18.23 16.22 5.87
C VAL A 318 18.90 14.94 6.35
N SER A 319 18.23 14.20 7.23
CA SER A 319 18.57 12.82 7.53
C SER A 319 17.30 12.00 7.35
N GLY A 320 17.15 11.44 6.16
CA GLY A 320 15.99 10.65 5.78
C GLY A 320 15.74 10.59 4.28
N THR A 321 16.78 10.55 3.44
CA THR A 321 16.58 10.01 2.09
C THR A 321 16.27 8.53 2.27
N GLN A 322 15.06 8.07 1.91
CA GLN A 322 14.89 6.66 1.54
C GLN A 322 16.00 6.38 0.52
N ALA A 323 16.93 5.50 0.88
CA ALA A 323 18.05 5.20 0.02
C ALA A 323 17.50 4.64 -1.29
N VAL A 324 17.76 5.34 -2.40
CA VAL A 324 17.48 4.81 -3.73
C VAL A 324 18.22 3.48 -3.83
N GLN A 325 17.47 2.40 -4.02
CA GLN A 325 18.05 1.07 -4.12
C GLN A 325 18.86 0.97 -5.40
N THR A 326 20.17 1.09 -5.28
CA THR A 326 21.07 0.96 -6.42
C THR A 326 21.26 -0.52 -6.76
N PRO A 327 21.03 -0.93 -8.02
CA PRO A 327 21.30 -2.29 -8.43
C PRO A 327 22.76 -2.68 -8.20
N ASP A 328 22.95 -3.91 -7.73
CA ASP A 328 24.29 -4.46 -7.52
C ASP A 328 25.00 -4.59 -8.89
N PRO A 329 26.09 -3.84 -9.13
CA PRO A 329 26.84 -3.93 -10.38
C PRO A 329 27.57 -5.28 -10.55
N ALA A 330 27.79 -6.03 -9.47
CA ALA A 330 28.40 -7.35 -9.49
C ALA A 330 27.38 -8.48 -9.73
N PHE A 331 26.07 -8.17 -9.77
CA PHE A 331 25.04 -9.16 -9.99
C PHE A 331 25.17 -9.82 -11.37
N THR A 332 25.25 -11.14 -11.36
CA THR A 332 25.17 -11.98 -12.56
C THR A 332 23.88 -12.80 -12.53
N PRO A 333 23.08 -12.80 -13.61
CA PRO A 333 21.91 -13.67 -13.72
C PRO A 333 22.26 -15.13 -13.46
N ALA A 334 21.47 -15.81 -12.64
CA ALA A 334 21.77 -17.17 -12.19
C ALA A 334 20.52 -17.90 -11.68
N PRO A 335 20.54 -19.25 -11.64
CA PRO A 335 19.53 -20.02 -10.93
C PRO A 335 19.46 -19.60 -9.46
N ALA A 336 18.25 -19.47 -8.95
CA ALA A 336 17.97 -19.16 -7.55
C ALA A 336 17.39 -20.39 -6.87
N ALA A 337 17.92 -20.78 -5.71
CA ALA A 337 17.37 -21.90 -4.95
C ALA A 337 15.97 -21.58 -4.37
N SER A 338 15.70 -20.29 -4.08
CA SER A 338 14.42 -19.78 -3.61
C SER A 338 14.29 -18.28 -3.91
N LEU A 339 13.07 -17.77 -3.81
CA LEU A 339 12.77 -16.35 -3.94
C LEU A 339 13.06 -15.60 -2.61
N PRO A 340 13.61 -14.38 -2.64
CA PRO A 340 13.96 -13.65 -1.43
C PRO A 340 12.75 -13.42 -0.51
N TYR A 341 12.96 -13.59 0.79
CA TYR A 341 11.97 -13.31 1.85
C TYR A 341 10.63 -14.03 1.66
N SER A 342 10.61 -15.12 0.89
CA SER A 342 9.41 -15.90 0.65
C SER A 342 9.74 -17.39 0.65
N GLN A 343 8.76 -18.20 1.03
CA GLN A 343 8.81 -19.64 0.84
C GLN A 343 7.86 -20.01 -0.28
N ALA A 344 8.41 -20.55 -1.37
CA ALA A 344 7.62 -21.12 -2.45
C ALA A 344 7.20 -22.54 -2.05
N GLN A 345 5.90 -22.81 -2.07
CA GLN A 345 5.35 -24.13 -1.78
C GLN A 345 4.53 -24.61 -2.99
N PRO A 346 4.95 -25.68 -3.67
CA PRO A 346 4.15 -26.30 -4.72
C PRO A 346 2.81 -26.80 -4.18
N PHE A 347 1.79 -26.79 -5.00
CA PHE A 347 0.56 -27.52 -4.69
C PHE A 347 0.79 -29.04 -4.77
N THR A 348 -0.09 -29.81 -4.12
CA THR A 348 0.00 -31.27 -4.01
C THR A 348 -0.04 -32.03 -5.35
N THR A 349 -0.37 -31.35 -6.45
CA THR A 349 -0.49 -31.92 -7.79
C THR A 349 0.35 -31.13 -8.77
N ALA A 350 1.55 -31.60 -9.12
CA ALA A 350 2.36 -30.96 -10.16
C ALA A 350 1.82 -31.33 -11.55
N SER A 351 1.85 -30.38 -12.48
CA SER A 351 1.58 -30.66 -13.90
C SER A 351 2.89 -30.76 -14.67
N GLU A 352 3.00 -31.73 -15.57
CA GLU A 352 4.22 -31.97 -16.37
C GLU A 352 4.44 -30.89 -17.44
N SER A 353 3.39 -30.15 -17.81
CA SER A 353 3.41 -29.08 -18.80
C SER A 353 2.92 -27.76 -18.22
N VAL A 354 3.67 -27.24 -17.24
CA VAL A 354 3.41 -25.92 -16.66
C VAL A 354 4.21 -24.83 -17.41
N PRO A 355 3.66 -23.63 -17.55
CA PRO A 355 4.36 -22.53 -18.18
C PRO A 355 5.44 -21.94 -17.27
N ASP A 356 6.32 -21.16 -17.89
CA ASP A 356 7.20 -20.26 -17.16
C ASP A 356 6.49 -18.93 -16.91
N ILE A 357 6.83 -18.29 -15.80
CA ILE A 357 6.33 -16.98 -15.40
C ILE A 357 7.48 -16.01 -15.21
N LEU A 358 7.20 -14.74 -15.47
CA LEU A 358 8.11 -13.61 -15.27
C LEU A 358 7.43 -12.57 -14.39
N PHE A 359 8.12 -12.09 -13.35
CA PHE A 359 7.59 -11.04 -12.48
C PHE A 359 8.72 -10.23 -11.84
N ASP A 360 8.39 -9.01 -11.41
CA ASP A 360 9.19 -8.29 -10.42
C ASP A 360 8.64 -8.53 -9.02
N LEU A 361 9.54 -8.75 -8.06
CA LEU A 361 9.17 -8.96 -6.67
C LEU A 361 9.43 -7.70 -5.87
N THR A 362 8.44 -7.28 -5.10
CA THR A 362 8.54 -6.15 -4.19
C THR A 362 8.21 -6.57 -2.78
N ARG A 363 8.87 -5.94 -1.82
CA ARG A 363 8.58 -6.08 -0.40
C ARG A 363 8.24 -4.71 0.16
N ARG A 364 7.13 -4.63 0.86
CA ARG A 364 6.73 -3.41 1.56
C ARG A 364 6.62 -3.69 3.05
N GLY A 365 7.26 -2.82 3.81
CA GLY A 365 6.92 -2.51 5.19
C GLY A 365 6.27 -1.13 5.20
N LEU A 366 6.17 -0.51 6.35
CA LEU A 366 5.47 0.78 6.46
C LEU A 366 6.41 1.92 6.15
N ASP A 367 7.67 1.78 6.51
CA ASP A 367 8.74 2.75 6.33
C ASP A 367 9.56 2.51 5.05
N PHE A 368 9.37 1.36 4.40
CA PHE A 368 10.12 0.99 3.20
C PHE A 368 9.25 0.31 2.13
N SER A 369 9.55 0.63 0.87
CA SER A 369 9.17 -0.16 -0.29
C SER A 369 10.44 -0.54 -1.03
N GLU A 370 10.71 -1.84 -1.11
CA GLU A 370 11.91 -2.41 -1.71
C GLU A 370 11.57 -3.22 -2.95
N LYS A 371 12.36 -3.02 -4.01
CA LYS A 371 12.40 -3.85 -5.21
C LYS A 371 13.42 -4.96 -4.97
N LEU A 372 12.97 -6.21 -4.93
CA LEU A 372 13.81 -7.37 -4.64
C LEU A 372 14.51 -7.94 -5.88
N GLY A 373 14.04 -7.59 -7.08
CA GLY A 373 14.60 -8.00 -8.35
C GLY A 373 13.55 -8.54 -9.31
N ILE A 374 14.03 -9.06 -10.44
CA ILE A 374 13.20 -9.66 -11.50
C ILE A 374 13.53 -11.14 -11.58
N TYR A 375 12.50 -11.98 -11.56
CA TYR A 375 12.62 -13.43 -11.49
C TYR A 375 11.81 -14.11 -12.59
N ARG A 376 12.35 -15.23 -13.07
CA ARG A 376 11.64 -16.22 -13.88
C ARG A 376 11.57 -17.53 -13.10
N GLY A 377 10.52 -18.32 -13.30
CA GLY A 377 10.45 -19.70 -12.83
C GLY A 377 9.22 -20.39 -13.38
N ASP A 378 9.00 -21.64 -13.01
CA ASP A 378 7.83 -22.38 -13.49
C ASP A 378 6.62 -22.26 -12.56
N MET A 379 5.45 -22.60 -13.08
CA MET A 379 4.19 -22.60 -12.32
C MET A 379 4.04 -23.76 -11.32
N ASN A 380 5.00 -24.69 -11.22
CA ASN A 380 5.09 -25.64 -10.12
C ASN A 380 5.83 -25.04 -8.90
N GLY A 381 6.34 -23.81 -9.01
CA GLY A 381 7.08 -23.14 -7.95
C GLY A 381 8.55 -23.56 -7.87
N THR A 382 9.09 -24.10 -8.97
CA THR A 382 10.46 -24.57 -9.11
C THR A 382 11.21 -23.81 -10.20
N ASP A 383 12.48 -24.17 -10.43
CA ASP A 383 13.33 -23.62 -11.50
C ASP A 383 13.46 -22.09 -11.50
N TRP A 384 13.52 -21.49 -10.30
CA TRP A 384 13.71 -20.06 -10.16
C TRP A 384 15.04 -19.61 -10.75
N TYR A 385 15.01 -18.47 -11.44
CA TYR A 385 16.15 -17.82 -12.07
C TYR A 385 16.06 -16.32 -11.82
N ALA A 386 17.10 -15.75 -11.19
CA ALA A 386 17.19 -14.31 -10.96
C ALA A 386 17.76 -13.64 -12.21
N LEU A 387 16.95 -12.77 -12.84
CA LEU A 387 17.31 -12.07 -14.08
C LEU A 387 17.91 -10.69 -13.83
N ALA A 388 17.49 -10.02 -12.76
CA ALA A 388 18.02 -8.72 -12.35
C ALA A 388 18.04 -8.59 -10.82
N SER A 389 19.04 -7.87 -10.30
CA SER A 389 19.16 -7.54 -8.88
C SER A 389 18.07 -6.58 -8.39
N ALA A 390 18.02 -6.41 -7.07
CA ALA A 390 17.23 -5.39 -6.40
C ALA A 390 17.41 -3.99 -7.02
N GLY A 391 16.38 -3.14 -6.93
CA GLY A 391 16.35 -1.81 -7.53
C GLY A 391 15.76 -1.73 -8.95
N TYR A 392 15.79 -2.82 -9.72
CA TYR A 392 15.10 -2.88 -11.02
C TYR A 392 13.59 -3.12 -10.85
N SER A 393 12.80 -2.51 -11.74
CA SER A 393 11.37 -2.82 -11.89
C SER A 393 11.07 -3.29 -13.30
N LEU A 394 10.19 -4.26 -13.43
CA LEU A 394 9.68 -4.69 -14.72
C LEU A 394 8.69 -3.64 -15.25
N LEU A 395 8.58 -3.48 -16.57
CA LEU A 395 7.64 -2.55 -17.20
C LEU A 395 6.72 -3.21 -18.22
N ASP A 396 7.24 -4.11 -19.05
CA ASP A 396 6.45 -4.80 -20.07
C ASP A 396 7.22 -6.01 -20.65
N ILE A 397 6.53 -6.84 -21.44
CA ILE A 397 7.11 -7.93 -22.22
C ILE A 397 6.79 -7.76 -23.72
N SER A 398 7.71 -8.17 -24.60
CA SER A 398 7.49 -8.14 -26.04
C SER A 398 6.41 -9.15 -26.46
N ALA A 399 5.75 -8.89 -27.59
CA ALA A 399 4.65 -9.74 -28.07
C ALA A 399 5.07 -11.19 -28.37
N ASP A 400 6.34 -11.41 -28.71
CA ASP A 400 6.94 -12.73 -28.93
C ASP A 400 7.45 -13.40 -27.64
N GLY A 401 7.34 -12.73 -26.48
CA GLY A 401 7.78 -13.25 -25.19
C GLY A 401 9.30 -13.38 -25.04
N THR A 402 10.11 -12.84 -25.95
CA THR A 402 11.58 -13.03 -25.92
C THR A 402 12.34 -11.94 -25.16
N ARG A 403 11.73 -10.76 -24.99
CA ARG A 403 12.36 -9.59 -24.37
C ARG A 403 11.44 -8.97 -23.33
N ALA A 404 12.04 -8.39 -22.30
CA ALA A 404 11.36 -7.60 -21.28
C ALA A 404 11.89 -6.17 -21.25
N LEU A 405 11.02 -5.21 -20.89
CA LEU A 405 11.44 -3.87 -20.49
C LEU A 405 11.59 -3.83 -18.99
N MET A 406 12.70 -3.24 -18.54
CA MET A 406 12.94 -2.99 -17.14
C MET A 406 13.50 -1.59 -16.95
N ARG A 407 13.26 -1.01 -15.78
CA ARG A 407 13.77 0.31 -15.42
C ARG A 407 14.61 0.29 -14.17
N PHE A 408 15.56 1.21 -14.11
CA PHE A 408 16.20 1.66 -12.88
C PHE A 408 16.26 3.19 -12.91
N SER A 409 15.63 3.87 -11.96
CA SER A 409 15.52 5.33 -11.99
C SER A 409 14.95 5.83 -13.34
N ASN A 410 15.66 6.71 -14.02
CA ASN A 410 15.40 7.27 -15.36
C ASN A 410 15.99 6.43 -16.50
N GLU A 411 16.58 5.26 -16.21
CA GLU A 411 17.15 4.37 -17.21
C GLU A 411 16.14 3.30 -17.63
N LEU A 412 15.97 3.13 -18.93
CA LEU A 412 15.15 2.10 -19.56
C LEU A 412 16.04 1.09 -20.26
N TYR A 413 15.86 -0.18 -19.94
CA TYR A 413 16.61 -1.29 -20.50
C TYR A 413 15.69 -2.27 -21.22
N SER A 414 16.22 -2.87 -22.29
CA SER A 414 15.69 -4.11 -22.84
C SER A 414 16.52 -5.29 -22.33
N LEU A 415 15.85 -6.27 -21.74
CA LEU A 415 16.41 -7.54 -21.26
C LEU A 415 16.04 -8.66 -22.24
N ASN A 416 17.00 -9.43 -22.73
CA ASN A 416 16.76 -10.68 -23.45
C ASN A 416 16.53 -11.80 -22.44
N LEU A 417 15.40 -12.51 -22.53
CA LEU A 417 15.02 -13.52 -21.55
C LEU A 417 15.72 -14.87 -21.74
N ALA A 418 16.39 -15.10 -22.88
CA ALA A 418 17.11 -16.33 -23.17
C ALA A 418 18.52 -16.34 -22.55
N ASP A 419 19.24 -15.22 -22.62
CA ASP A 419 20.63 -15.10 -22.16
C ASP A 419 20.82 -14.04 -21.05
N ALA A 420 19.74 -13.40 -20.61
CA ALA A 420 19.73 -12.33 -19.62
C ALA A 420 20.61 -11.12 -19.99
N SER A 421 20.97 -10.95 -21.26
CA SER A 421 21.71 -9.78 -21.75
C SER A 421 20.83 -8.54 -21.71
N ARG A 422 21.44 -7.40 -21.36
CA ARG A 422 20.75 -6.13 -21.12
C ARG A 422 21.30 -5.06 -22.05
N THR A 423 20.41 -4.30 -22.67
CA THR A 423 20.73 -3.16 -23.53
C THR A 423 20.06 -1.91 -23.00
N LEU A 424 20.84 -0.86 -22.69
CA LEU A 424 20.31 0.46 -22.33
C LEU A 424 19.68 1.11 -23.58
N LEU A 425 18.40 1.48 -23.48
CA LEU A 425 17.68 2.18 -24.55
C LEU A 425 17.73 3.71 -24.35
N THR A 426 17.65 4.16 -23.10
CA THR A 426 17.67 5.58 -22.73
C THR A 426 17.90 5.78 -21.24
N ASP A 427 18.48 6.91 -20.88
CA ASP A 427 18.69 7.44 -19.53
C ASP A 427 17.79 8.68 -19.25
N GLN A 428 16.75 8.89 -20.07
CA GLN A 428 15.85 10.03 -19.97
C GLN A 428 14.40 9.63 -19.66
N LEU A 429 14.15 8.40 -19.20
CA LEU A 429 12.81 7.94 -18.86
C LEU A 429 12.24 8.79 -17.70
N VAL A 430 10.95 9.12 -17.76
CA VAL A 430 10.27 9.78 -16.63
C VAL A 430 10.23 8.85 -15.41
N THR A 431 10.37 9.44 -14.22
CA THR A 431 10.55 8.73 -12.94
C THR A 431 9.27 8.61 -12.11
N SER A 432 8.09 8.77 -12.70
CA SER A 432 6.81 8.57 -12.01
C SER A 432 6.51 7.09 -11.76
N ASP A 433 5.56 6.81 -10.88
CA ASP A 433 5.06 5.45 -10.63
C ASP A 433 4.06 4.94 -11.68
N LEU A 434 3.64 5.82 -12.59
CA LEU A 434 2.77 5.49 -13.71
C LEU A 434 3.55 4.77 -14.82
N GLN A 435 2.85 4.01 -15.67
CA GLN A 435 3.44 3.25 -16.77
C GLN A 435 4.17 4.19 -17.75
N PRO A 436 5.52 4.15 -17.84
CA PRO A 436 6.27 5.14 -18.60
C PRO A 436 6.69 4.62 -19.99
N ALA A 437 6.69 3.30 -20.20
CA ALA A 437 7.10 2.68 -21.45
C ALA A 437 6.45 1.31 -21.65
N PHE A 438 6.21 0.90 -22.89
CA PHE A 438 5.71 -0.44 -23.24
C PHE A 438 6.13 -0.86 -24.66
N PHE A 439 6.08 -2.15 -24.97
CA PHE A 439 6.35 -2.69 -26.29
C PHE A 439 5.14 -2.57 -27.22
N LEU A 440 5.40 -2.03 -28.42
CA LEU A 440 4.49 -2.15 -29.55
C LEU A 440 4.60 -3.56 -30.18
N PRO A 441 3.56 -4.03 -30.89
CA PRO A 441 3.62 -5.29 -31.64
C PRO A 441 4.77 -5.38 -32.66
N SER A 442 5.27 -4.24 -33.14
CA SER A 442 6.43 -4.16 -34.05
C SER A 442 7.77 -4.49 -33.38
N GLY A 443 7.81 -4.59 -32.04
CA GLY A 443 9.05 -4.74 -31.26
C GLY A 443 9.76 -3.41 -30.96
N GLN A 444 9.24 -2.29 -31.44
CA GLN A 444 9.63 -0.96 -30.95
C GLN A 444 9.04 -0.67 -29.58
N VAL A 445 9.59 0.32 -28.89
CA VAL A 445 9.15 0.72 -27.55
C VAL A 445 8.56 2.12 -27.61
N ALA A 446 7.33 2.29 -27.15
CA ALA A 446 6.80 3.60 -26.82
C ALA A 446 7.27 3.98 -25.41
N ALA A 447 7.84 5.17 -25.23
CA ALA A 447 8.33 5.63 -23.93
C ALA A 447 8.12 7.14 -23.73
N ILE A 448 7.84 7.56 -22.50
CA ILE A 448 7.79 8.96 -22.11
C ILE A 448 9.17 9.38 -21.61
N LEU A 449 9.81 10.31 -22.32
CA LEU A 449 11.13 10.83 -21.97
C LEU A 449 11.05 12.29 -21.51
N LYS A 450 11.92 12.65 -20.58
CA LYS A 450 12.10 14.02 -20.09
C LYS A 450 13.17 14.72 -20.91
N ASP A 451 12.74 15.60 -21.82
CA ASP A 451 13.58 16.43 -22.68
C ASP A 451 13.11 17.89 -22.57
N GLY A 452 13.44 18.52 -21.45
CA GLY A 452 12.86 19.80 -21.01
C GLY A 452 11.43 19.65 -20.48
N GLU A 453 10.52 19.14 -21.31
CA GLU A 453 9.18 18.66 -20.94
C GLU A 453 9.07 17.14 -21.16
N ASN A 454 7.92 16.55 -20.82
CA ASN A 454 7.65 15.15 -21.10
C ASN A 454 7.18 15.00 -22.56
N PHE A 455 7.72 14.01 -23.28
CA PHE A 455 7.27 13.66 -24.63
C PHE A 455 7.25 12.15 -24.85
N ILE A 456 6.34 11.69 -25.69
CA ILE A 456 6.26 10.32 -26.18
C ILE A 456 7.25 10.13 -27.32
N TYR A 457 8.08 9.10 -27.20
CA TYR A 457 9.04 8.66 -28.20
C TYR A 457 8.79 7.20 -28.60
N LEU A 458 9.02 6.89 -29.87
CA LEU A 458 9.26 5.53 -30.35
C LEU A 458 10.76 5.26 -30.33
N ILE A 459 11.17 4.18 -29.67
CA ILE A 459 12.56 3.77 -29.54
C ILE A 459 12.76 2.41 -30.22
N SER A 460 13.73 2.34 -31.11
CA SER A 460 14.20 1.08 -31.70
C SER A 460 14.96 0.25 -30.68
N THR A 461 14.63 -1.03 -30.58
CA THR A 461 15.28 -1.96 -29.64
C THR A 461 16.56 -2.60 -30.19
N GLN A 462 16.92 -2.26 -31.43
CA GLN A 462 18.14 -2.74 -32.10
C GLN A 462 19.30 -1.74 -31.95
N ASP A 463 19.02 -0.45 -32.08
CA ASP A 463 20.04 0.61 -32.13
C ASP A 463 19.71 1.84 -31.26
N ALA A 464 18.65 1.77 -30.45
CA ALA A 464 18.19 2.84 -29.55
C ALA A 464 17.84 4.17 -30.25
N THR A 465 17.66 4.18 -31.58
CA THR A 465 17.21 5.36 -32.32
C THR A 465 15.81 5.78 -31.88
N ARG A 466 15.57 7.09 -31.78
CA ARG A 466 14.33 7.66 -31.20
C ARG A 466 13.61 8.56 -32.18
N THR A 467 12.30 8.41 -32.25
CA THR A 467 11.40 9.30 -33.02
C THR A 467 10.36 9.88 -32.08
N ARG A 468 10.28 11.21 -32.00
CA ARG A 468 9.31 11.91 -31.16
C ARG A 468 7.93 11.88 -31.82
N LEU A 469 6.88 11.57 -31.04
CA LEU A 469 5.49 11.56 -31.51
C LEU A 469 4.66 12.75 -30.99
N SER A 470 4.75 13.07 -29.70
CA SER A 470 3.94 14.12 -29.07
C SER A 470 4.51 15.52 -29.30
N ILE A 471 3.67 16.54 -29.30
CA ILE A 471 4.07 17.94 -29.48
C ILE A 471 4.24 18.68 -28.14
N ALA A 472 4.76 19.91 -28.18
CA ALA A 472 4.94 20.76 -26.99
C ALA A 472 3.60 21.07 -26.31
N GLY A 473 3.56 21.05 -24.98
CA GLY A 473 2.36 21.34 -24.19
C GLY A 473 1.38 20.18 -23.94
N GLU A 474 1.57 19.02 -24.60
CA GLU A 474 0.71 17.83 -24.41
C GLU A 474 0.92 17.12 -23.05
N ARG A 475 2.10 17.26 -22.43
CA ARG A 475 2.43 16.79 -21.07
C ARG A 475 1.97 15.35 -20.74
N PRO A 476 2.41 14.33 -21.51
CA PRO A 476 2.16 12.93 -21.19
C PRO A 476 2.80 12.54 -19.84
N ILE A 477 2.06 11.79 -19.03
CA ILE A 477 2.51 11.28 -17.73
C ILE A 477 2.39 9.76 -17.58
N GLU A 478 1.58 9.11 -18.43
CA GLU A 478 1.36 7.66 -18.43
C GLU A 478 1.00 7.16 -19.83
N LEU A 479 1.53 6.00 -20.21
CA LEU A 479 1.12 5.25 -21.39
C LEU A 479 0.20 4.10 -20.98
N ILE A 480 -0.85 3.85 -21.77
CA ILE A 480 -1.71 2.68 -21.58
C ILE A 480 -1.16 1.55 -22.46
N PRO A 481 -0.64 0.45 -21.88
CA PRO A 481 -0.13 -0.67 -22.68
C PRO A 481 -1.22 -1.21 -23.61
N ALA A 482 -0.90 -1.24 -24.89
CA ALA A 482 -1.79 -1.74 -25.93
C ALA A 482 -1.01 -2.66 -26.86
N ARG A 483 -1.53 -3.87 -27.12
CA ARG A 483 -1.00 -4.76 -28.17
C ARG A 483 -1.57 -4.41 -29.56
N TYR A 484 -1.97 -3.15 -29.74
CA TYR A 484 -2.56 -2.63 -30.96
C TYR A 484 -1.49 -1.85 -31.75
N ALA A 485 -1.37 -2.15 -33.04
CA ALA A 485 -0.25 -1.67 -33.85
C ALA A 485 -0.39 -0.22 -34.34
N GLU A 486 -1.60 0.34 -34.33
CA GLU A 486 -1.89 1.59 -35.04
C GLU A 486 -1.91 2.83 -34.13
N MET A 487 -2.30 2.67 -32.86
CA MET A 487 -2.55 3.78 -31.94
C MET A 487 -1.87 3.57 -30.59
N ILE A 488 -1.41 4.66 -30.00
CA ILE A 488 -0.92 4.75 -28.62
C ILE A 488 -1.93 5.56 -27.82
N TYR A 489 -2.33 5.03 -26.67
CA TYR A 489 -3.20 5.70 -25.71
C TYR A 489 -2.38 6.16 -24.52
N TRP A 490 -2.64 7.37 -24.02
CA TRP A 490 -1.83 7.99 -22.98
C TRP A 490 -2.61 9.03 -22.19
N ASN A 491 -2.26 9.18 -20.91
CA ASN A 491 -2.85 10.18 -20.04
C ASN A 491 -1.98 11.43 -19.98
N GLN A 492 -2.64 12.57 -20.15
CA GLN A 492 -2.11 13.89 -19.83
C GLN A 492 -2.31 14.17 -18.35
N GLY A 493 -1.35 14.90 -17.76
CA GLY A 493 -1.52 15.43 -16.42
C GLY A 493 -0.29 16.17 -15.93
N SER A 494 -0.18 16.28 -14.60
CA SER A 494 0.92 16.94 -13.93
C SER A 494 1.47 16.08 -12.81
N CYS A 495 2.77 16.18 -12.55
CA CYS A 495 3.44 15.52 -11.45
C CYS A 495 4.17 16.55 -10.58
N ASP A 496 4.18 16.33 -9.29
CA ASP A 496 4.89 17.18 -8.34
C ASP A 496 6.39 16.82 -8.24
N LEU A 497 7.12 17.53 -7.37
CA LEU A 497 8.56 17.30 -7.13
C LEU A 497 8.88 15.93 -6.52
N ALA A 498 7.88 15.25 -5.93
CA ALA A 498 8.00 13.89 -5.40
C ALA A 498 7.60 12.82 -6.44
N ASN A 499 7.39 13.22 -7.71
CA ASN A 499 6.93 12.38 -8.82
C ASN A 499 5.54 11.73 -8.59
N THR A 500 4.73 12.30 -7.70
CA THR A 500 3.32 11.94 -7.59
C THR A 500 2.54 12.66 -8.68
N CYS A 501 1.76 11.91 -9.46
CA CYS A 501 1.06 12.44 -10.64
C CYS A 501 -0.46 12.45 -10.48
N THR A 502 -1.09 13.46 -11.07
CA THR A 502 -2.54 13.58 -11.22
C THR A 502 -2.90 13.46 -12.70
N VAL A 503 -3.76 12.48 -13.03
CA VAL A 503 -4.30 12.31 -14.39
C VAL A 503 -5.45 13.28 -14.62
N GLU A 504 -5.38 14.01 -15.74
CA GLU A 504 -6.37 15.02 -16.10
C GLU A 504 -7.24 14.54 -17.27
N LYS A 505 -6.62 13.97 -18.31
CA LYS A 505 -7.33 13.63 -19.56
C LYS A 505 -6.65 12.54 -20.36
N LEU A 506 -7.45 11.69 -21.01
CA LEU A 506 -7.00 10.62 -21.87
C LEU A 506 -6.95 11.04 -23.35
N PHE A 507 -5.86 10.69 -24.02
CA PHE A 507 -5.63 10.95 -25.44
C PHE A 507 -5.20 9.69 -26.18
N SER A 508 -5.36 9.73 -27.50
CA SER A 508 -4.77 8.78 -28.43
C SER A 508 -3.94 9.49 -29.49
N THR A 509 -2.88 8.85 -29.96
CA THR A 509 -2.06 9.33 -31.09
C THR A 509 -1.67 8.15 -31.99
N GLY A 510 -1.53 8.40 -33.29
CA GLY A 510 -1.12 7.37 -34.24
C GLY A 510 0.37 7.02 -34.09
N VAL A 511 0.71 5.74 -34.25
CA VAL A 511 2.12 5.29 -34.24
C VAL A 511 2.92 5.92 -35.40
N ALA A 512 2.26 6.23 -36.51
CA ALA A 512 2.85 6.97 -37.64
C ALA A 512 2.99 8.49 -37.38
N GLY A 513 2.55 8.98 -36.22
CA GLY A 513 2.42 10.40 -35.90
C GLY A 513 1.04 10.97 -36.27
N GLY A 514 0.83 12.24 -35.93
CA GLY A 514 -0.45 12.94 -36.11
C GLY A 514 -0.84 13.73 -34.86
N PRO A 515 -1.92 14.53 -34.93
CA PRO A 515 -2.42 15.25 -33.75
C PRO A 515 -2.99 14.27 -32.73
N ALA A 516 -2.75 14.53 -31.44
CA ALA A 516 -3.42 13.78 -30.38
C ALA A 516 -4.92 14.07 -30.37
N VAL A 517 -5.73 13.03 -30.18
CA VAL A 517 -7.19 13.12 -30.14
C VAL A 517 -7.67 12.75 -28.75
N ALA A 518 -8.50 13.60 -28.15
CA ALA A 518 -9.12 13.31 -26.87
C ALA A 518 -10.06 12.10 -26.97
N VAL A 519 -9.95 11.18 -26.02
CA VAL A 519 -10.83 10.00 -25.95
C VAL A 519 -12.04 10.37 -25.08
N PRO A 520 -13.28 10.34 -25.61
CA PRO A 520 -14.45 10.92 -24.96
C PRO A 520 -15.19 9.93 -24.02
N TYR A 521 -14.46 8.99 -23.41
CA TYR A 521 -15.02 7.97 -22.52
C TYR A 521 -14.39 8.09 -21.13
N LEU A 522 -15.19 7.78 -20.12
CA LEU A 522 -14.78 7.81 -18.71
C LEU A 522 -14.46 6.41 -18.22
N GLY A 523 -13.69 6.32 -17.14
CA GLY A 523 -13.29 5.06 -16.53
C GLY A 523 -11.89 4.60 -16.93
N ARG A 524 -11.45 3.50 -16.32
CA ARG A 524 -10.13 2.91 -16.56
C ARG A 524 -10.13 2.20 -17.91
N LEU A 525 -9.21 2.60 -18.79
CA LEU A 525 -9.04 2.03 -20.13
C LEU A 525 -8.22 0.73 -20.11
N SER A 526 -8.65 -0.26 -20.88
CA SER A 526 -7.84 -1.38 -21.36
C SER A 526 -8.03 -1.57 -22.86
N VAL A 527 -6.96 -1.86 -23.59
CA VAL A 527 -6.94 -1.92 -25.06
C VAL A 527 -6.57 -3.33 -25.53
N SER A 528 -7.41 -3.94 -26.37
CA SER A 528 -7.14 -5.25 -26.95
C SER A 528 -6.09 -5.17 -28.07
N SER A 529 -5.58 -6.33 -28.52
CA SER A 529 -4.69 -6.40 -29.67
C SER A 529 -5.36 -6.04 -31.00
N ASP A 530 -6.69 -6.19 -31.09
CA ASP A 530 -7.48 -5.84 -32.27
C ASP A 530 -8.03 -4.41 -32.26
N GLY A 531 -7.65 -3.58 -31.27
CA GLY A 531 -8.04 -2.19 -31.14
C GLY A 531 -9.41 -1.95 -30.48
N THR A 532 -10.07 -3.00 -29.97
CA THR A 532 -11.24 -2.88 -29.11
C THR A 532 -10.85 -2.22 -27.78
N LEU A 533 -11.61 -1.21 -27.38
CA LEU A 533 -11.41 -0.49 -26.12
C LEU A 533 -12.42 -0.96 -25.09
N ALA A 534 -11.98 -1.14 -23.85
CA ALA A 534 -12.83 -1.35 -22.69
C ALA A 534 -12.60 -0.23 -21.68
N PHE A 535 -13.67 0.44 -21.29
CA PHE A 535 -13.69 1.41 -20.22
C PHE A 535 -14.54 0.88 -19.08
N LEU A 536 -13.96 0.80 -17.88
CA LEU A 536 -14.69 0.39 -16.69
C LEU A 536 -14.71 1.50 -15.65
N GLN A 537 -15.90 1.79 -15.12
CA GLN A 537 -16.09 2.71 -14.01
C GLN A 537 -17.12 2.14 -13.03
N SER A 538 -17.01 2.51 -11.75
CA SER A 538 -18.07 2.19 -10.79
C SER A 538 -19.36 2.92 -11.16
N SER A 539 -20.48 2.20 -11.16
CA SER A 539 -21.83 2.76 -11.40
C SER A 539 -22.50 3.06 -10.06
N ASP A 540 -22.49 2.09 -9.15
CA ASP A 540 -23.05 2.16 -7.81
C ASP A 540 -22.32 1.16 -6.87
N ASP A 541 -22.82 1.02 -5.64
CA ASP A 541 -22.24 0.17 -4.59
C ASP A 541 -22.28 -1.34 -4.92
N THR A 542 -22.88 -1.74 -6.05
CA THR A 542 -23.06 -3.14 -6.47
C THR A 542 -22.65 -3.44 -7.91
N TRP A 543 -22.58 -2.43 -8.79
CA TRP A 543 -22.28 -2.60 -10.21
C TRP A 543 -21.22 -1.63 -10.73
N ASN A 544 -20.50 -2.08 -11.75
CA ASN A 544 -19.68 -1.25 -12.62
C ASN A 544 -20.31 -1.15 -14.01
N ASP A 545 -20.16 0.02 -14.63
CA ASP A 545 -20.43 0.24 -16.05
C ASP A 545 -19.20 -0.17 -16.88
N LEU A 546 -19.39 -1.12 -17.79
CA LEU A 546 -18.40 -1.51 -18.81
C LEU A 546 -18.84 -1.00 -20.18
N THR A 547 -18.08 -0.07 -20.75
CA THR A 547 -18.25 0.42 -22.11
C THR A 547 -17.20 -0.20 -23.02
N LEU A 548 -17.65 -0.98 -24.01
CA LEU A 548 -16.83 -1.54 -25.08
C LEU A 548 -16.98 -0.71 -26.35
N VAL A 549 -15.87 -0.37 -27.01
CA VAL A 549 -15.84 0.42 -28.25
C VAL A 549 -15.01 -0.31 -29.30
N LYS A 550 -15.58 -0.56 -30.48
CA LYS A 550 -14.88 -1.14 -31.63
C LYS A 550 -15.25 -0.39 -32.90
N GLY A 551 -14.31 0.38 -33.43
CA GLY A 551 -14.59 1.29 -34.54
C GLY A 551 -15.65 2.32 -34.15
N GLN A 552 -16.80 2.32 -34.84
CA GLN A 552 -17.94 3.19 -34.53
C GLN A 552 -18.99 2.54 -33.63
N GLU A 553 -18.84 1.26 -33.30
CA GLU A 553 -19.80 0.54 -32.47
C GLU A 553 -19.45 0.70 -30.99
N THR A 554 -20.48 0.94 -30.17
CA THR A 554 -20.38 1.00 -28.71
C THR A 554 -21.37 0.04 -28.07
N LYS A 555 -20.93 -0.69 -27.03
CA LYS A 555 -21.74 -1.62 -26.25
C LYS A 555 -21.53 -1.34 -24.77
N ASN A 556 -22.63 -1.24 -24.02
CA ASN A 556 -22.59 -1.03 -22.57
C ASN A 556 -23.11 -2.29 -21.87
N LEU A 557 -22.44 -2.68 -20.80
CA LEU A 557 -22.77 -3.82 -19.96
C LEU A 557 -22.64 -3.42 -18.50
N TYR A 558 -23.40 -4.08 -17.64
CA TYR A 558 -23.19 -4.04 -16.20
C TYR A 558 -22.37 -5.25 -15.78
N VAL A 559 -21.32 -5.03 -15.01
CA VAL A 559 -20.53 -6.11 -14.40
C VAL A 559 -20.58 -5.97 -12.87
N PRO A 560 -20.70 -7.08 -12.13
CA PRO A 560 -20.95 -7.03 -10.70
C PRO A 560 -19.75 -6.52 -9.89
N GLY A 561 -20.02 -6.08 -8.66
CA GLY A 561 -19.07 -5.39 -7.79
C GLY A 561 -19.08 -3.89 -8.05
N ASN A 562 -18.46 -3.12 -7.16
CA ASN A 562 -18.36 -1.65 -7.25
C ASN A 562 -16.93 -1.17 -7.47
N ARG A 563 -15.97 -2.10 -7.57
CA ARG A 563 -14.56 -1.77 -7.65
C ARG A 563 -13.81 -2.71 -8.59
N LEU A 564 -13.01 -2.13 -9.48
CA LEU A 564 -12.08 -2.86 -10.34
C LEU A 564 -10.81 -3.25 -9.60
N ILE A 565 -10.39 -4.51 -9.75
CA ILE A 565 -9.07 -4.98 -9.33
C ILE A 565 -8.14 -5.13 -10.54
N ASP A 566 -8.56 -5.88 -11.56
CA ASP A 566 -7.73 -6.15 -12.74
C ASP A 566 -8.54 -6.40 -14.03
N MET A 567 -7.94 -6.07 -15.17
CA MET A 567 -8.50 -6.28 -16.51
C MET A 567 -7.43 -6.79 -17.47
N ALA A 568 -7.69 -7.92 -18.14
CA ALA A 568 -6.74 -8.51 -19.08
C ALA A 568 -7.44 -8.99 -20.34
N TRP A 569 -6.97 -8.54 -21.51
CA TRP A 569 -7.43 -9.04 -22.80
C TRP A 569 -6.73 -10.35 -23.18
N SER A 570 -7.46 -11.26 -23.80
CA SER A 570 -6.89 -12.43 -24.46
C SER A 570 -5.91 -12.02 -25.56
N PRO A 571 -4.91 -12.85 -25.92
CA PRO A 571 -3.90 -12.48 -26.91
C PRO A 571 -4.46 -12.12 -28.29
N ASP A 572 -5.56 -12.77 -28.68
CA ASP A 572 -6.31 -12.49 -29.91
C ASP A 572 -7.22 -11.25 -29.83
N GLY A 573 -7.33 -10.63 -28.64
CA GLY A 573 -8.14 -9.45 -28.38
C GLY A 573 -9.65 -9.69 -28.32
N SER A 574 -10.11 -10.94 -28.40
CA SER A 574 -11.53 -11.25 -28.52
C SER A 574 -12.29 -11.24 -27.20
N THR A 575 -11.60 -11.53 -26.09
CA THR A 575 -12.21 -11.75 -24.77
C THR A 575 -11.47 -10.98 -23.68
N LEU A 576 -12.23 -10.21 -22.91
CA LEU A 576 -11.74 -9.48 -21.74
C LEU A 576 -12.03 -10.28 -20.47
N ALA A 577 -11.01 -10.54 -19.66
CA ALA A 577 -11.17 -11.06 -18.31
C ALA A 577 -11.14 -9.91 -17.29
N LEU A 578 -12.10 -9.93 -16.36
CA LEU A 578 -12.30 -8.91 -15.33
C LEU A 578 -12.24 -9.55 -13.95
N SER A 579 -11.53 -8.90 -13.02
CA SER A 579 -11.61 -9.15 -11.58
C SER A 579 -12.17 -7.90 -10.92
N THR A 580 -13.38 -8.01 -10.36
CA THR A 580 -14.05 -6.93 -9.62
C THR A 580 -14.43 -7.41 -8.23
N VAL A 581 -14.65 -6.46 -7.32
CA VAL A 581 -15.05 -6.75 -5.94
C VAL A 581 -16.17 -5.83 -5.50
N THR A 582 -16.94 -6.28 -4.51
CA THR A 582 -17.79 -5.38 -3.71
C THR A 582 -16.98 -4.95 -2.50
N VAL A 583 -16.75 -3.65 -2.38
CA VAL A 583 -16.20 -3.02 -1.18
C VAL A 583 -17.32 -2.32 -0.46
N SER A 584 -17.53 -2.66 0.80
CA SER A 584 -18.51 -1.95 1.63
C SER A 584 -18.07 -0.50 1.81
N ASP A 585 -18.89 0.47 1.38
CA ASP A 585 -18.59 1.89 1.60
C ASP A 585 -18.59 2.26 3.08
N TYR A 586 -19.37 1.51 3.88
CA TYR A 586 -19.30 1.60 5.32
C TYR A 586 -17.95 1.12 5.82
N SER A 587 -17.59 -0.16 5.65
CA SER A 587 -16.48 -0.78 6.37
C SER A 587 -15.12 -0.73 5.67
N GLY A 588 -15.11 -0.47 4.36
CA GLY A 588 -14.00 -0.71 3.43
C GLY A 588 -13.71 -2.19 3.16
N LYS A 589 -14.47 -3.14 3.75
CA LYS A 589 -14.18 -4.58 3.62
C LYS A 589 -14.54 -5.01 2.21
N ILE A 590 -13.69 -5.83 1.60
CA ILE A 590 -14.10 -6.63 0.45
C ILE A 590 -15.07 -7.71 0.96
N THR A 591 -16.31 -7.65 0.52
CA THR A 591 -17.36 -8.60 0.91
C THR A 591 -17.58 -9.68 -0.15
N GLU A 592 -17.39 -9.34 -1.41
CA GLU A 592 -17.63 -10.23 -2.55
C GLU A 592 -16.55 -10.03 -3.62
N ASN A 593 -16.30 -11.09 -4.39
CA ASN A 593 -15.32 -11.09 -5.47
C ASN A 593 -15.97 -11.70 -6.70
N PHE A 594 -15.83 -11.06 -7.86
CA PHE A 594 -16.41 -11.49 -9.11
C PHE A 594 -15.35 -11.59 -10.20
N HIS A 595 -15.51 -12.61 -11.04
CA HIS A 595 -14.64 -12.85 -12.18
C HIS A 595 -15.51 -13.00 -13.42
N THR A 596 -15.36 -12.09 -14.38
CA THR A 596 -16.23 -12.04 -15.57
C THR A 596 -15.39 -12.10 -16.83
N LEU A 597 -15.75 -12.99 -17.75
CA LEU A 597 -15.27 -12.98 -19.13
C LEU A 597 -16.28 -12.24 -19.99
N VAL A 598 -15.83 -11.29 -20.80
CA VAL A 598 -16.66 -10.53 -21.73
C VAL A 598 -16.09 -10.65 -23.14
N THR A 599 -16.83 -11.28 -24.03
CA THR A 599 -16.45 -11.44 -25.44
C THR A 599 -17.24 -10.46 -26.30
N TRP A 600 -16.58 -9.80 -27.26
CA TRP A 600 -17.27 -8.92 -28.20
C TRP A 600 -18.41 -9.67 -28.96
N PRO A 601 -19.61 -9.07 -29.17
CA PRO A 601 -20.01 -7.69 -28.90
C PRO A 601 -20.74 -7.49 -27.55
N GLY A 602 -20.32 -8.18 -26.49
CA GLY A 602 -20.86 -8.02 -25.14
C GLY A 602 -21.51 -9.28 -24.55
N VAL A 603 -21.03 -10.46 -24.91
CA VAL A 603 -21.45 -11.72 -24.27
C VAL A 603 -20.62 -11.91 -23.00
N SER A 604 -21.27 -11.95 -21.83
CA SER A 604 -20.59 -12.13 -20.54
C SER A 604 -20.81 -13.52 -19.95
N LYS A 605 -19.78 -14.08 -19.31
CA LYS A 605 -19.81 -15.35 -18.56
C LYS A 605 -19.02 -15.22 -17.26
N SER A 606 -19.54 -15.76 -16.16
CA SER A 606 -18.80 -15.83 -14.90
C SER A 606 -17.70 -16.91 -14.95
N LEU A 607 -16.51 -16.56 -14.48
CA LEU A 607 -15.40 -17.50 -14.28
C LEU A 607 -15.50 -18.10 -12.88
N ASN A 608 -15.53 -19.43 -12.79
CA ASN A 608 -15.70 -20.15 -11.53
C ASN A 608 -14.36 -20.28 -10.82
N LEU A 609 -14.09 -19.32 -9.96
CA LEU A 609 -12.93 -19.29 -9.08
C LEU A 609 -13.38 -19.66 -7.66
N SER A 610 -12.62 -20.50 -6.95
CA SER A 610 -12.95 -20.88 -5.56
C SER A 610 -13.18 -19.65 -4.66
N GLU A 611 -14.28 -19.70 -3.90
CA GLU A 611 -14.79 -18.60 -3.08
C GLU A 611 -13.80 -18.09 -2.02
N GLY A 612 -13.92 -16.80 -1.65
CA GLY A 612 -13.31 -16.22 -0.46
C GLY A 612 -11.89 -15.63 -0.60
N LYS A 613 -11.34 -15.55 -1.82
CA LYS A 613 -9.98 -15.02 -2.06
C LYS A 613 -9.99 -13.89 -3.07
N VAL A 614 -9.28 -12.81 -2.77
CA VAL A 614 -9.16 -11.64 -3.66
C VAL A 614 -8.19 -11.97 -4.79
N THR A 615 -8.68 -11.93 -6.02
CA THR A 615 -7.86 -12.09 -7.22
C THR A 615 -7.24 -10.76 -7.59
N GLU A 616 -5.92 -10.67 -7.46
CA GLU A 616 -5.15 -9.44 -7.70
C GLU A 616 -4.62 -9.34 -9.13
N LYS A 617 -4.39 -10.47 -9.82
CA LYS A 617 -3.93 -10.49 -11.22
C LYS A 617 -4.59 -11.58 -12.04
N LEU A 618 -4.89 -11.24 -13.29
CA LEU A 618 -5.34 -12.12 -14.36
C LEU A 618 -4.35 -12.04 -15.52
N VAL A 619 -3.77 -13.18 -15.92
CA VAL A 619 -2.77 -13.22 -17.00
C VAL A 619 -3.12 -14.33 -17.96
N TRP A 620 -3.41 -13.99 -19.21
CA TRP A 620 -3.76 -14.98 -20.24
C TRP A 620 -2.55 -15.83 -20.65
N SER A 621 -2.80 -17.10 -20.92
CA SER A 621 -1.85 -17.92 -21.66
C SER A 621 -1.68 -17.35 -23.07
N PRO A 622 -0.49 -17.46 -23.67
CA PRO A 622 -0.22 -17.02 -25.04
C PRO A 622 -1.16 -17.62 -26.10
N ASP A 623 -1.67 -18.84 -25.87
CA ASP A 623 -2.66 -19.48 -26.75
C ASP A 623 -4.13 -19.10 -26.44
N GLY A 624 -4.36 -18.25 -25.43
CA GLY A 624 -5.68 -17.75 -25.02
C GLY A 624 -6.61 -18.79 -24.39
N LYS A 625 -6.13 -20.00 -24.07
CA LYS A 625 -7.00 -21.08 -23.53
C LYS A 625 -7.03 -21.15 -22.02
N SER A 626 -6.07 -20.54 -21.34
CA SER A 626 -5.95 -20.56 -19.88
C SER A 626 -5.72 -19.16 -19.32
N LEU A 627 -6.08 -18.98 -18.05
CA LEU A 627 -5.74 -17.82 -17.23
C LEU A 627 -4.88 -18.26 -16.06
N LEU A 628 -3.72 -17.62 -15.90
CA LEU A 628 -3.00 -17.58 -14.64
C LEU A 628 -3.70 -16.56 -13.74
N VAL A 629 -4.06 -17.01 -12.54
CA VAL A 629 -4.73 -16.22 -11.52
C VAL A 629 -3.82 -16.14 -10.30
N MET A 630 -3.49 -14.91 -9.88
CA MET A 630 -2.84 -14.65 -8.61
C MET A 630 -3.86 -14.16 -7.59
N ARG A 631 -3.95 -14.84 -6.44
CA ARG A 631 -4.85 -14.48 -5.35
C ARG A 631 -4.09 -14.23 -4.06
N ARG A 632 -4.57 -13.27 -3.29
CA ARG A 632 -4.13 -13.09 -1.90
C ARG A 632 -4.90 -14.00 -0.97
N VAL A 633 -4.19 -14.62 -0.04
CA VAL A 633 -4.74 -15.52 0.97
C VAL A 633 -4.22 -15.16 2.34
N GLU A 634 -5.06 -15.34 3.36
CA GLU A 634 -4.62 -15.25 4.75
C GLU A 634 -3.64 -16.38 5.06
N ALA A 635 -2.54 -16.06 5.73
CA ALA A 635 -1.54 -17.01 6.20
C ALA A 635 -1.41 -16.90 7.73
N GLU A 636 -1.14 -18.02 8.42
CA GLU A 636 -1.06 -18.07 9.89
C GLU A 636 -0.07 -17.06 10.50
N ALA A 637 0.99 -16.73 9.77
CA ALA A 637 1.95 -15.68 10.14
C ALA A 637 2.37 -14.89 8.88
N GLY A 638 1.67 -13.80 8.60
CA GLY A 638 2.01 -12.85 7.53
C GLY A 638 1.08 -12.91 6.32
N TYR A 639 1.65 -12.89 5.13
CA TYR A 639 0.95 -12.73 3.86
C TYR A 639 1.17 -13.95 2.95
N GLY A 640 0.08 -14.43 2.34
CA GLY A 640 0.11 -15.49 1.35
C GLY A 640 -0.31 -15.01 -0.03
N LEU A 641 0.43 -15.42 -1.06
CA LEU A 641 0.02 -15.34 -2.45
C LEU A 641 -0.15 -16.74 -3.01
N ASN A 642 -1.16 -16.91 -3.85
CA ASN A 642 -1.57 -18.20 -4.36
C ASN A 642 -1.77 -18.11 -5.87
N PHE A 643 -1.13 -19.00 -6.61
CA PHE A 643 -1.10 -18.98 -8.07
C PHE A 643 -1.75 -20.26 -8.59
N ASN A 644 -2.76 -20.12 -9.44
CA ASN A 644 -3.42 -21.25 -10.09
C ASN A 644 -3.69 -20.96 -11.56
N LEU A 645 -3.88 -22.03 -12.33
CA LEU A 645 -4.32 -21.96 -13.71
C LEU A 645 -5.81 -22.27 -13.81
N VAL A 646 -6.49 -21.61 -14.74
CA VAL A 646 -7.91 -21.80 -15.01
C VAL A 646 -8.08 -22.06 -16.49
N ASP A 647 -8.67 -23.19 -16.86
CA ASP A 647 -9.02 -23.47 -18.24
C ASP A 647 -10.33 -22.76 -18.61
N ILE A 648 -10.30 -22.00 -19.68
CA ILE A 648 -11.37 -21.06 -20.06
C ILE A 648 -12.58 -21.81 -20.64
N ASN A 649 -12.32 -22.91 -21.34
CA ASN A 649 -13.36 -23.70 -21.99
C ASN A 649 -14.20 -24.44 -20.95
N SER A 650 -13.54 -25.20 -20.08
CA SER A 650 -14.17 -25.98 -19.00
C SER A 650 -14.60 -25.12 -17.82
N ASN A 651 -14.07 -23.90 -17.69
CA ASN A 651 -14.28 -23.01 -16.55
C ASN A 651 -13.87 -23.68 -15.22
N ALA A 652 -12.75 -24.39 -15.24
CA ALA A 652 -12.25 -25.16 -14.11
C ALA A 652 -10.84 -24.73 -13.73
N VAL A 653 -10.58 -24.66 -12.43
CA VAL A 653 -9.22 -24.52 -11.90
C VAL A 653 -8.47 -25.82 -12.18
N LEU A 654 -7.36 -25.71 -12.91
CA LEU A 654 -6.50 -26.84 -13.23
C LEU A 654 -5.68 -27.26 -12.01
N PRO A 655 -5.34 -28.55 -11.88
CA PRO A 655 -4.44 -29.01 -10.83
C PRO A 655 -3.05 -28.37 -10.98
N GLY A 656 -2.43 -28.07 -9.84
CA GLY A 656 -1.12 -27.43 -9.76
C GLY A 656 -1.14 -25.95 -9.42
N GLY A 657 0.05 -25.36 -9.50
CA GLY A 657 0.33 -24.02 -8.98
C GLY A 657 1.35 -24.04 -7.85
N PHE A 658 1.58 -22.85 -7.29
CA PHE A 658 2.41 -22.65 -6.11
C PHE A 658 1.84 -21.54 -5.23
N SER A 659 2.30 -21.47 -3.99
CA SER A 659 2.06 -20.34 -3.10
C SER A 659 3.38 -19.70 -2.69
N LEU A 660 3.34 -18.40 -2.40
CA LEU A 660 4.40 -17.67 -1.73
C LEU A 660 3.89 -17.26 -0.35
N THR A 661 4.66 -17.57 0.69
CA THR A 661 4.37 -17.10 2.05
C THR A 661 5.50 -16.22 2.57
N SER A 662 5.15 -15.15 3.26
CA SER A 662 6.13 -14.21 3.85
C SER A 662 5.59 -13.54 5.10
N GLY A 663 6.47 -13.24 6.06
CA GLY A 663 6.11 -12.38 7.20
C GLY A 663 5.92 -10.91 6.81
N GLN A 664 6.30 -10.50 5.60
CA GLN A 664 6.23 -9.13 5.09
C GLN A 664 5.29 -9.04 3.89
N TYR A 665 4.75 -7.86 3.60
CA TYR A 665 3.86 -7.71 2.46
C TYR A 665 4.65 -7.83 1.16
N LEU A 666 4.40 -8.90 0.42
CA LEU A 666 4.95 -9.09 -0.92
C LEU A 666 3.96 -8.58 -1.96
N GLY A 667 4.48 -7.78 -2.89
CA GLY A 667 3.78 -7.33 -4.08
C GLY A 667 4.45 -7.87 -5.33
N LEU A 668 3.64 -8.28 -6.31
CA LEU A 668 4.07 -8.58 -7.69
C LEU A 668 3.36 -7.60 -8.62
N PRO A 669 3.91 -6.39 -8.82
CA PRO A 669 3.28 -5.36 -9.65
C PRO A 669 2.96 -5.85 -11.06
N LEU A 670 3.91 -6.55 -11.68
CA LEU A 670 3.74 -7.18 -13.00
C LEU A 670 3.99 -8.67 -12.94
N LEU A 671 3.18 -9.41 -13.68
CA LEU A 671 3.23 -10.85 -13.83
C LEU A 671 2.91 -11.20 -15.29
N PHE A 672 3.78 -11.99 -15.92
CA PHE A 672 3.63 -12.44 -17.29
C PHE A 672 3.76 -13.94 -17.40
N TRP A 673 3.03 -14.52 -18.36
CA TRP A 673 3.12 -15.91 -18.76
C TRP A 673 4.05 -16.00 -19.98
N LEU A 674 5.08 -16.84 -19.91
CA LEU A 674 6.02 -17.10 -21.00
C LEU A 674 5.67 -18.39 -21.74
N GLU A 675 5.82 -18.41 -23.06
CA GLU A 675 5.90 -19.66 -23.81
C GLU A 675 7.23 -20.35 -23.51
N ARG A 676 7.21 -21.68 -23.43
CA ARG A 676 8.42 -22.51 -23.24
C ARG A 676 9.09 -22.85 -24.56
#